data_AF-A0AA96SAP9-F1
#
_entry.id   AF-A0AA96SAP9-F1
#
_cell.length_a   1.000
_cell.length_b   1.000
_cell.length_c   1.000
_cell.angle_alpha   90.00
_cell.angle_beta   90.00
_cell.angle_gamma   90.00
#
_symmetry.space_group_name_H-M   'P 1'
#
loop_
_entity.id
_entity.type
_entity.pdbx_description
1 polymer ?
#
loop_
_entity_poly.entity_id
_entity_poly.type
_entity_poly.pdbx_seq_one_letter_code
_entity_poly.pdbx_strand_id
1 'polypeptide(L)'
;MTSITIPELGEEIEKILLVQWYKQPGDYVTVGDTLAKFNSDGIEFDLFSETEGTLKELFVTEETLVKIGDVICEMDSGSSPSAEPSAEEEEKEAAEEDEKPSESVTIPEPNSVKDSSIHLMDKNDKPVLFSPDVQTIPVTSISMTYKEVKMLISHLYETAEADFFKEGTSFFQDIKQMLRSRWVFMNNVNVVYDHNITALFPYRKHYKLADEDFDYKKHLDVSGFKGDAMTPEETAKSFDTTDHPVFQKIAALDDGSTSKNPPVSRIFANTAAHSSKSIAFKFNEYEMQSFDVVNQKTDLQGKGFFVPIFRLKGENAFGTDDRTALHLWLENGLVPSGLSAKRQHEYEYLLALHQLKDLDHENFEKELPSIAIDSKSLFEKLLNSEKVRAEVDTYDEKMLTDPNRGHWDLWPVLDEEKPLTIKLNAEIMARNPKMDIREDGVVGIDFGTKSTVVVHQEKSDFTLPMRVGVGYFNTEVQDWHYENPTVIEFIDLEHFLELYREKEGRPDTKWQDVTVSHTAFNSLMNGKSEHYYSILNNLKQWAGEKKKHLRLKDKRGYDVVLRSFSDLTEQEINPIELYAYYLGLYINNQHNGIYLDYILSFPVTYEKAVREKILKSFQRGLKKTLPVSIQQDEEVMKKFRVTSGASEPAAYAICALQEYGFEPEEDEKTYYGVFDFGGGTTDFDFGIWREAGPKETRYDYVIEHFAAGGDRYLGGENLLEFLAFQVFKNNQKTMRELNISFILPAECMRFPGSETLINESQESYLNMKQLVEKLRPLWEKHDQYEEKFEKGMIRADLFDKTGQAKLNVELLVDQNELEQLIEERIEKGIKNFFESLRRAFARPEIGKIDKVNILLAGNSCKSPVVMNLFNKWMQKEQQNSQNWGEASDNLFEIFPPLGTEAAYAKQEEKHKAVNRDVLTAPTGKTGVAFGLVQSRKGGSIKVIDRNMINDESKFKYFLGRGKKGKFKTVIDQEEKYNTWHLFIDASEEDFEIYYTSLPEAGTSQLDIKQAQRKKFRIEHVDDSAFVFIRTISPTVIEYVVAHEDGILNGIYLSNITKVELS
;
A
#
# COMPACT_ATOMS: atom_id res chain seq x y z
N MET A 1 1.82 0.84 -52.76
CA MET A 1 1.18 2.15 -53.00
C MET A 1 -0.15 2.23 -52.26
N THR A 2 -0.13 2.88 -51.11
CA THR A 2 -1.26 3.19 -50.24
C THR A 2 -1.26 4.72 -50.08
N SER A 3 -2.37 5.38 -50.41
CA SER A 3 -2.51 6.83 -50.23
C SER A 3 -2.98 7.13 -48.80
N ILE A 4 -2.28 8.00 -48.08
CA ILE A 4 -2.68 8.46 -46.74
C ILE A 4 -3.48 9.76 -46.89
N THR A 5 -4.70 9.76 -46.34
CA THR A 5 -5.61 10.92 -46.30
C THR A 5 -5.73 11.48 -44.89
N ILE A 6 -6.09 12.75 -44.78
CA ILE A 6 -6.43 13.37 -43.49
C ILE A 6 -7.70 12.71 -42.91
N PRO A 7 -7.65 12.19 -41.67
CA PRO A 7 -8.80 11.55 -41.02
C PRO A 7 -9.90 12.58 -40.68
N GLU A 8 -11.10 12.07 -40.39
CA GLU A 8 -12.23 12.91 -39.98
C GLU A 8 -12.08 13.32 -38.50
N LEU A 9 -12.09 14.62 -38.23
CA LEU A 9 -11.74 15.20 -36.91
C LEU A 9 -12.94 15.77 -36.13
N GLY A 10 -14.16 15.64 -36.67
CA GLY A 10 -15.40 16.12 -36.06
C GLY A 10 -16.32 16.85 -37.05
N GLU A 11 -17.62 16.92 -36.74
CA GLU A 11 -18.67 17.37 -37.68
C GLU A 11 -18.58 18.86 -38.11
N GLU A 12 -17.69 19.67 -37.50
CA GLU A 12 -17.57 21.12 -37.78
C GLU A 12 -16.20 21.58 -38.34
N ILE A 13 -15.23 20.67 -38.54
CA ILE A 13 -13.87 21.04 -39.02
C ILE A 13 -13.72 20.76 -40.52
N GLU A 14 -13.74 21.79 -41.37
CA GLU A 14 -13.54 21.62 -42.83
C GLU A 14 -12.06 21.59 -43.26
N LYS A 15 -11.16 22.23 -42.52
CA LYS A 15 -9.74 22.43 -42.87
C LYS A 15 -8.83 22.48 -41.66
N ILE A 16 -7.59 22.04 -41.84
CA ILE A 16 -6.53 22.05 -40.83
C ILE A 16 -5.21 22.57 -41.45
N LEU A 17 -4.33 23.14 -40.64
CA LEU A 17 -3.01 23.60 -41.06
C LEU A 17 -1.98 22.49 -40.82
N LEU A 18 -1.24 22.09 -41.85
CA LEU A 18 -0.07 21.23 -41.69
C LEU A 18 1.11 22.05 -41.18
N VAL A 19 1.58 21.76 -39.96
CA VAL A 19 2.66 22.51 -39.30
C VAL A 19 4.02 21.88 -39.58
N GLN A 20 4.15 20.56 -39.52
CA GLN A 20 5.45 19.88 -39.64
C GLN A 20 5.31 18.45 -40.19
N TRP A 21 6.27 18.01 -41.01
CA TRP A 21 6.50 16.59 -41.33
C TRP A 21 7.60 15.99 -40.44
N TYR A 22 7.33 14.82 -39.86
CA TYR A 22 8.30 14.04 -39.08
C TYR A 22 9.01 12.94 -39.88
N LYS A 23 8.49 12.62 -41.08
CA LYS A 23 9.04 11.60 -42.00
C LYS A 23 9.21 12.22 -43.40
N GLN A 24 10.27 11.84 -44.09
CA GLN A 24 10.63 12.33 -45.43
C GLN A 24 10.58 11.20 -46.48
N PRO A 25 10.42 11.51 -47.78
CA PRO A 25 10.43 10.51 -48.84
C PRO A 25 11.71 9.66 -48.82
N GLY A 26 11.55 8.35 -48.65
CA GLY A 26 12.62 7.38 -48.43
C GLY A 26 12.63 6.74 -47.04
N ASP A 27 11.98 7.36 -46.04
CA ASP A 27 11.92 6.81 -44.69
C ASP A 27 11.02 5.59 -44.60
N TYR A 28 11.43 4.60 -43.79
CA TYR A 28 10.58 3.49 -43.38
C TYR A 28 9.66 3.93 -42.23
N VAL A 29 8.40 3.53 -42.32
CA VAL A 29 7.33 3.90 -41.39
C VAL A 29 6.62 2.63 -40.95
N THR A 30 6.55 2.40 -39.63
CA THR A 30 5.78 1.30 -39.04
C THR A 30 4.36 1.75 -38.66
N VAL A 31 3.43 0.81 -38.47
CA VAL A 31 2.09 1.13 -37.95
C VAL A 31 2.22 1.80 -36.58
N GLY A 32 1.62 2.98 -36.43
CA GLY A 32 1.71 3.80 -35.22
C GLY A 32 2.84 4.84 -35.20
N ASP A 33 3.73 4.88 -36.21
CA ASP A 33 4.73 5.95 -36.32
C ASP A 33 4.07 7.31 -36.61
N THR A 34 4.54 8.38 -35.98
CA THR A 34 4.11 9.74 -36.31
C THR A 34 4.62 10.18 -37.67
N LEU A 35 3.71 10.65 -38.53
CA LEU A 35 3.99 11.14 -39.88
C LEU A 35 4.13 12.67 -39.92
N ALA A 36 3.17 13.38 -39.33
CA ALA A 36 3.03 14.83 -39.43
C ALA A 36 2.29 15.43 -38.24
N LYS A 37 2.51 16.73 -37.98
CA LYS A 37 1.76 17.53 -37.00
C LYS A 37 0.83 18.51 -37.70
N PHE A 38 -0.40 18.61 -37.20
CA PHE A 38 -1.41 19.56 -37.65
C PHE A 38 -1.83 20.50 -36.52
N ASN A 39 -2.36 21.67 -36.91
CA ASN A 39 -3.01 22.62 -36.00
C ASN A 39 -4.41 22.97 -36.51
N SER A 40 -5.38 23.04 -35.59
CA SER A 40 -6.72 23.56 -35.82
C SER A 40 -7.09 24.49 -34.66
N ASP A 41 -7.36 25.76 -34.95
CA ASP A 41 -7.74 26.82 -33.99
C ASP A 41 -6.91 26.87 -32.70
N GLY A 42 -5.59 26.65 -32.81
CA GLY A 42 -4.64 26.72 -31.69
C GLY A 42 -4.42 25.40 -30.94
N ILE A 43 -5.09 24.32 -31.35
CA ILE A 43 -4.88 22.96 -30.83
C ILE A 43 -3.98 22.20 -31.81
N GLU A 44 -2.84 21.69 -31.33
CA GLU A 44 -1.94 20.83 -32.09
C GLU A 44 -2.26 19.35 -31.85
N PHE A 45 -2.18 18.54 -32.91
CA PHE A 45 -2.30 17.09 -32.84
C PHE A 45 -1.44 16.41 -33.91
N ASP A 46 -1.03 15.18 -33.63
CA ASP A 46 -0.15 14.39 -34.47
C ASP A 46 -0.94 13.35 -35.28
N LEU A 47 -0.57 13.18 -36.54
CA LEU A 47 -1.07 12.12 -37.42
C LEU A 47 -0.13 10.92 -37.38
N PHE A 48 -0.68 9.76 -37.04
CA PHE A 48 0.03 8.48 -36.99
C PHE A 48 -0.25 7.64 -38.24
N SER A 49 0.71 6.82 -38.66
CA SER A 49 0.53 5.93 -39.80
C SER A 49 -0.33 4.71 -39.46
N GLU A 50 -1.41 4.50 -40.20
CA GLU A 50 -2.24 3.29 -40.09
C GLU A 50 -1.64 2.07 -40.80
N THR A 51 -0.60 2.26 -41.62
CA THR A 51 0.02 1.18 -42.42
C THR A 51 1.55 1.18 -42.32
N GLU A 52 2.17 0.03 -42.55
CA GLU A 52 3.62 -0.13 -42.65
C GLU A 52 4.08 0.02 -44.11
N GLY A 53 5.22 0.69 -44.33
CA GLY A 53 5.80 0.86 -45.66
C GLY A 53 6.85 1.96 -45.73
N THR A 54 7.39 2.19 -46.93
CA THR A 54 8.32 3.31 -47.17
C THR A 54 7.56 4.53 -47.69
N LEU A 55 7.78 5.69 -47.09
CA LEU A 55 7.20 6.96 -47.54
C LEU A 55 7.75 7.30 -48.95
N LYS A 56 6.87 7.48 -49.94
CA LYS A 56 7.25 7.58 -51.35
C LYS A 56 7.30 9.03 -51.85
N GLU A 57 6.29 9.82 -51.50
CA GLU A 57 6.12 11.21 -51.93
C GLU A 57 5.22 11.96 -50.94
N LEU A 58 5.48 13.26 -50.75
CA LEU A 58 4.68 14.19 -49.96
C LEU A 58 3.98 15.15 -50.92
N PHE A 59 2.65 15.21 -50.88
CA PHE A 59 1.86 16.06 -51.80
C PHE A 59 1.56 17.46 -51.22
N VAL A 60 1.87 17.68 -49.94
CA VAL A 60 1.57 18.91 -49.22
C VAL A 60 2.82 19.39 -48.47
N THR A 61 3.16 20.66 -48.62
CA THR A 61 4.24 21.32 -47.89
C THR A 61 3.79 21.79 -46.51
N GLU A 62 4.73 21.96 -45.59
CA GLU A 62 4.49 22.63 -44.30
C GLU A 62 3.90 24.05 -44.50
N GLU A 63 3.22 24.58 -43.48
CA GLU A 63 2.48 25.85 -43.50
C GLU A 63 1.34 25.91 -44.54
N THR A 64 0.77 24.76 -44.92
CA THR A 64 -0.31 24.67 -45.92
C THR A 64 -1.64 24.22 -45.31
N LEU A 65 -2.72 24.96 -45.63
CA LEU A 65 -4.09 24.64 -45.26
C LEU A 65 -4.69 23.57 -46.19
N VAL A 66 -5.08 22.45 -45.61
CA VAL A 66 -5.60 21.25 -46.28
C VAL A 66 -7.00 20.90 -45.80
N LYS A 67 -7.80 20.22 -46.62
CA LYS A 67 -9.16 19.79 -46.25
C LYS A 67 -9.15 18.38 -45.67
N ILE A 68 -10.14 18.09 -44.83
CA ILE A 68 -10.44 16.72 -44.40
C ILE A 68 -10.66 15.83 -45.63
N GLY A 69 -10.03 14.66 -45.66
CA GLY A 69 -10.06 13.73 -46.79
C GLY A 69 -9.10 14.03 -47.95
N ASP A 70 -8.34 15.13 -47.94
CA ASP A 70 -7.26 15.35 -48.93
C ASP A 70 -6.14 14.30 -48.73
N VAL A 71 -5.57 13.81 -49.84
CA VAL A 71 -4.40 12.91 -49.84
C VAL A 71 -3.14 13.74 -49.60
N ILE A 72 -2.37 13.38 -48.57
CA ILE A 72 -1.19 14.16 -48.12
C ILE A 72 0.14 13.50 -48.44
N CYS A 73 0.20 12.17 -48.50
CA CYS A 73 1.38 11.41 -48.91
C CYS A 73 1.00 10.04 -49.50
N GLU A 74 1.96 9.42 -50.20
CA GLU A 74 1.85 8.04 -50.69
C GLU A 74 2.93 7.17 -50.03
N MET A 75 2.54 5.95 -49.63
CA MET A 75 3.44 4.94 -49.05
C MET A 75 3.54 3.72 -49.96
N ASP A 76 4.73 3.15 -50.13
CA ASP A 76 4.87 1.88 -50.83
C ASP A 76 4.84 0.68 -49.88
N SER A 77 4.01 -0.30 -50.25
CA SER A 77 3.59 -1.40 -49.40
C SER A 77 4.51 -2.60 -49.65
N GLY A 78 5.76 -2.49 -49.19
CA GLY A 78 6.84 -3.44 -49.45
C GLY A 78 7.68 -3.75 -48.20
N SER A 79 8.21 -4.97 -48.12
CA SER A 79 8.95 -5.49 -46.98
C SER A 79 10.20 -4.67 -46.63
N SER A 80 10.50 -4.57 -45.33
CA SER A 80 11.74 -4.00 -44.77
C SER A 80 13.00 -4.34 -45.60
N PRO A 81 13.90 -3.38 -45.86
CA PRO A 81 15.12 -3.62 -46.62
C PRO A 81 16.08 -4.55 -45.86
N SER A 82 16.34 -5.72 -46.45
CA SER A 82 17.37 -6.65 -45.97
C SER A 82 18.76 -6.08 -46.28
N ALA A 83 19.56 -5.86 -45.25
CA ALA A 83 20.96 -5.47 -45.39
C ALA A 83 21.85 -6.71 -45.60
N GLU A 84 22.52 -6.79 -46.74
CA GLU A 84 23.68 -7.67 -46.97
C GLU A 84 24.95 -6.84 -47.23
N PRO A 85 26.15 -7.40 -46.94
CA PRO A 85 27.35 -6.61 -46.69
C PRO A 85 28.17 -6.29 -47.95
N SER A 86 28.90 -5.17 -47.89
CA SER A 86 30.03 -4.88 -48.80
C SER A 86 31.32 -4.72 -47.98
N ALA A 87 32.44 -5.19 -48.52
CA ALA A 87 33.75 -5.17 -47.89
C ALA A 87 34.77 -4.30 -48.67
N GLU A 88 35.98 -4.22 -48.09
CA GLU A 88 37.27 -3.69 -48.61
C GLU A 88 37.60 -2.19 -48.45
N GLU A 89 38.69 -1.96 -47.68
CA GLU A 89 39.83 -1.01 -47.86
C GLU A 89 39.55 0.52 -47.89
N GLU A 90 40.38 1.46 -47.39
CA GLU A 90 41.71 1.51 -46.72
C GLU A 90 41.73 2.80 -45.84
N GLU A 91 42.65 3.13 -44.90
CA GLU A 91 43.95 2.56 -44.51
C GLU A 91 44.27 2.72 -42.97
N LYS A 92 45.43 3.29 -42.57
CA LYS A 92 46.02 3.34 -41.21
C LYS A 92 45.92 4.70 -40.51
N GLU A 93 45.99 4.71 -39.17
CA GLU A 93 47.15 5.28 -38.47
C GLU A 93 47.37 4.59 -37.12
N ALA A 94 48.63 4.45 -36.67
CA ALA A 94 49.02 3.76 -35.45
C ALA A 94 50.05 4.59 -34.66
N ALA A 95 50.05 4.44 -33.34
CA ALA A 95 51.11 4.92 -32.45
C ALA A 95 51.37 3.87 -31.35
N GLU A 96 52.63 3.79 -30.91
CA GLU A 96 53.23 2.56 -30.36
C GLU A 96 53.15 2.37 -28.84
N GLU A 97 53.55 1.16 -28.45
CA GLU A 97 53.83 0.63 -27.11
C GLU A 97 54.72 1.52 -26.21
N ASP A 98 54.67 1.28 -24.89
CA ASP A 98 55.92 1.09 -24.13
C ASP A 98 55.71 0.18 -22.89
N GLU A 99 56.71 -0.67 -22.56
CA GLU A 99 56.64 -1.68 -21.49
C GLU A 99 57.58 -1.38 -20.30
N LYS A 100 57.00 -1.28 -19.08
CA LYS A 100 57.61 -1.64 -17.76
C LYS A 100 58.89 -0.88 -17.30
N PRO A 101 59.36 -1.07 -16.04
CA PRO A 101 58.79 -1.83 -14.91
C PRO A 101 58.48 -0.96 -13.66
N SER A 102 57.78 -1.55 -12.68
CA SER A 102 57.71 -1.04 -11.30
C SER A 102 58.09 -2.17 -10.33
N GLU A 103 58.93 -1.86 -9.34
CA GLU A 103 59.45 -2.83 -8.37
C GLU A 103 58.44 -3.20 -7.27
N SER A 104 58.65 -4.37 -6.70
CA SER A 104 57.81 -4.99 -5.68
C SER A 104 57.80 -4.24 -4.34
N VAL A 105 56.60 -4.00 -3.80
CA VAL A 105 56.37 -3.95 -2.35
C VAL A 105 55.29 -4.96 -2.00
N THR A 106 55.65 -5.95 -1.20
CA THR A 106 54.75 -7.02 -0.72
C THR A 106 53.70 -6.48 0.26
N ILE A 107 52.42 -6.79 0.00
CA ILE A 107 51.31 -6.69 0.94
C ILE A 107 50.75 -8.12 1.14
N PRO A 108 50.23 -8.50 2.33
CA PRO A 108 49.98 -9.90 2.67
C PRO A 108 48.83 -10.56 1.89
N GLU A 109 48.84 -11.89 1.86
CA GLU A 109 47.75 -12.71 1.30
C GLU A 109 46.38 -12.36 1.91
N PRO A 110 45.36 -12.04 1.10
CA PRO A 110 43.98 -12.01 1.56
C PRO A 110 43.44 -13.44 1.61
N ASN A 111 43.70 -14.15 2.71
CA ASN A 111 42.87 -15.30 3.06
C ASN A 111 41.48 -14.81 3.52
N SER A 112 40.44 -15.55 3.12
CA SER A 112 39.01 -15.32 3.37
C SER A 112 38.37 -14.04 2.78
N VAL A 113 38.21 -14.03 1.46
CA VAL A 113 36.91 -13.69 0.86
C VAL A 113 36.39 -14.95 0.19
N LYS A 114 35.30 -15.52 0.69
CA LYS A 114 34.53 -16.51 -0.08
C LYS A 114 33.73 -15.71 -1.11
N ASP A 115 34.04 -15.97 -2.37
CA ASP A 115 33.49 -15.27 -3.52
C ASP A 115 31.95 -15.27 -3.49
N SER A 116 31.35 -14.08 -3.41
CA SER A 116 29.91 -13.86 -3.38
C SER A 116 29.34 -13.73 -4.79
N SER A 117 29.75 -14.63 -5.68
CA SER A 117 29.31 -14.66 -7.08
C SER A 117 27.97 -15.41 -7.19
N ILE A 118 26.89 -14.63 -7.24
CA ILE A 118 25.54 -15.12 -7.56
C ILE A 118 25.60 -15.84 -8.92
N HIS A 119 25.37 -17.15 -8.95
CA HIS A 119 25.36 -17.93 -10.18
C HIS A 119 24.06 -17.73 -10.96
N LEU A 120 24.12 -16.87 -11.97
CA LEU A 120 23.07 -16.67 -12.97
C LEU A 120 23.41 -17.44 -14.23
N MET A 121 22.43 -18.10 -14.84
CA MET A 121 22.64 -18.88 -16.06
C MET A 121 22.49 -18.01 -17.32
N ASP A 122 23.41 -18.13 -18.27
CA ASP A 122 23.26 -17.58 -19.62
C ASP A 122 22.25 -18.38 -20.46
N LYS A 123 22.04 -17.92 -21.71
CA LYS A 123 21.20 -18.59 -22.72
C LYS A 123 21.63 -20.03 -23.07
N ASN A 124 22.74 -20.52 -22.52
CA ASN A 124 23.31 -21.86 -22.71
C ASN A 124 23.40 -22.66 -21.40
N ASP A 125 22.67 -22.26 -20.35
CA ASP A 125 22.70 -22.84 -19.00
C ASP A 125 24.10 -22.79 -18.32
N LYS A 126 24.96 -21.82 -18.68
CA LYS A 126 26.29 -21.64 -18.05
C LYS A 126 26.26 -20.55 -16.97
N PRO A 127 26.93 -20.76 -15.81
CA PRO A 127 27.04 -19.71 -14.79
C PRO A 127 27.88 -18.53 -15.29
N VAL A 128 27.28 -17.35 -15.36
CA VAL A 128 27.94 -16.08 -15.64
C VAL A 128 28.24 -15.39 -14.31
N LEU A 129 29.52 -15.05 -14.09
CA LEU A 129 29.87 -14.05 -13.08
C LEU A 129 29.58 -12.66 -13.65
N PHE A 130 28.48 -12.06 -13.20
CA PHE A 130 28.30 -10.61 -13.31
C PHE A 130 29.11 -9.92 -12.21
N SER A 131 29.59 -8.69 -12.46
CA SER A 131 30.16 -7.87 -11.39
C SER A 131 29.06 -7.57 -10.35
N PRO A 132 29.37 -7.52 -9.04
CA PRO A 132 28.42 -7.07 -8.02
C PRO A 132 27.84 -5.66 -8.28
N ASP A 133 28.55 -4.85 -9.08
CA ASP A 133 28.14 -3.50 -9.49
C ASP A 133 27.27 -3.47 -10.77
N VAL A 134 26.89 -4.64 -11.32
CA VAL A 134 26.00 -4.70 -12.49
C VAL A 134 24.61 -4.19 -12.09
N GLN A 135 24.11 -3.23 -12.86
CA GLN A 135 22.82 -2.57 -12.63
C GLN A 135 21.63 -3.45 -13.01
N THR A 136 21.76 -4.18 -14.11
CA THR A 136 20.71 -4.97 -14.72
C THR A 136 21.28 -6.23 -15.34
N ILE A 137 20.47 -7.29 -15.35
CA ILE A 137 20.84 -8.56 -15.98
C ILE A 137 19.68 -9.04 -16.85
N PRO A 138 19.94 -9.57 -18.05
CA PRO A 138 18.97 -10.36 -18.77
C PRO A 138 18.76 -11.71 -18.07
N VAL A 139 17.50 -12.13 -17.97
CA VAL A 139 17.08 -13.36 -17.32
C VAL A 139 16.20 -14.15 -18.29
N THR A 140 16.64 -15.38 -18.61
CA THR A 140 15.86 -16.36 -19.39
C THR A 140 15.29 -17.49 -18.54
N SER A 141 15.53 -17.46 -17.23
CA SER A 141 14.98 -18.43 -16.28
C SER A 141 14.86 -17.86 -14.88
N ILE A 142 13.72 -18.07 -14.21
CA ILE A 142 13.47 -17.59 -12.85
C ILE A 142 13.50 -18.74 -11.84
N SER A 143 13.87 -18.41 -10.61
CA SER A 143 13.85 -19.34 -9.48
C SER A 143 12.64 -19.05 -8.60
N MET A 144 11.83 -20.06 -8.30
CA MET A 144 10.59 -19.93 -7.52
C MET A 144 10.38 -21.15 -6.61
N THR A 145 9.67 -20.97 -5.49
CA THR A 145 9.31 -22.08 -4.60
C THR A 145 8.25 -22.99 -5.24
N TYR A 146 8.16 -24.27 -4.82
CA TYR A 146 7.13 -25.19 -5.35
C TYR A 146 5.69 -24.65 -5.20
N LYS A 147 5.37 -23.96 -4.08
CA LYS A 147 4.05 -23.31 -3.87
C LYS A 147 3.79 -22.26 -4.96
N GLU A 148 4.76 -21.38 -5.22
CA GLU A 148 4.64 -20.33 -6.22
C GLU A 148 4.57 -20.87 -7.65
N VAL A 149 5.38 -21.88 -8.01
CA VAL A 149 5.30 -22.49 -9.36
C VAL A 149 3.96 -23.17 -9.56
N LYS A 150 3.43 -23.91 -8.57
CA LYS A 150 2.14 -24.59 -8.68
C LYS A 150 0.97 -23.60 -8.82
N MET A 151 1.03 -22.47 -8.10
CA MET A 151 0.09 -21.36 -8.28
C MET A 151 0.20 -20.73 -9.67
N LEU A 152 1.42 -20.46 -10.14
CA LEU A 152 1.67 -19.93 -11.48
C LEU A 152 1.09 -20.87 -12.55
N ILE A 153 1.49 -22.15 -12.59
CA ILE A 153 0.99 -23.14 -13.55
C ILE A 153 -0.55 -23.25 -13.52
N SER A 154 -1.16 -23.25 -12.33
CA SER A 154 -2.62 -23.29 -12.20
C SER A 154 -3.30 -22.08 -12.82
N HIS A 155 -2.76 -20.88 -12.57
CA HIS A 155 -3.25 -19.63 -13.15
C HIS A 155 -3.03 -19.57 -14.67
N LEU A 156 -1.86 -20.00 -15.16
CA LEU A 156 -1.55 -20.09 -16.59
C LEU A 156 -2.52 -21.03 -17.30
N TYR A 157 -2.80 -22.19 -16.71
CA TYR A 157 -3.76 -23.12 -17.26
C TYR A 157 -5.16 -22.50 -17.33
N GLU A 158 -5.62 -21.87 -16.25
CA GLU A 158 -6.95 -21.24 -16.19
C GLU A 158 -7.11 -20.08 -17.18
N THR A 159 -6.08 -19.24 -17.33
CA THR A 159 -6.06 -18.14 -18.32
C THR A 159 -6.00 -18.69 -19.75
N ALA A 160 -5.13 -19.66 -20.03
CA ALA A 160 -5.02 -20.28 -21.35
C ALA A 160 -6.30 -21.04 -21.75
N GLU A 161 -6.96 -21.71 -20.80
CA GLU A 161 -8.26 -22.36 -21.00
C GLU A 161 -9.37 -21.32 -21.24
N ALA A 162 -9.39 -20.23 -20.49
CA ALA A 162 -10.37 -19.15 -20.68
C ALA A 162 -10.23 -18.49 -22.05
N ASP A 163 -9.02 -18.16 -22.49
CA ASP A 163 -8.76 -17.62 -23.84
C ASP A 163 -9.02 -18.66 -24.95
N PHE A 164 -8.80 -19.95 -24.68
CA PHE A 164 -9.18 -21.04 -25.60
C PHE A 164 -10.69 -21.06 -25.87
N PHE A 165 -11.54 -20.77 -24.88
CA PHE A 165 -13.00 -20.77 -25.03
C PHE A 165 -13.63 -19.39 -25.31
N LYS A 166 -12.83 -18.33 -25.37
CA LYS A 166 -13.28 -16.95 -25.55
C LYS A 166 -13.91 -16.75 -26.93
N GLU A 167 -15.22 -16.49 -26.95
CA GLU A 167 -15.96 -16.26 -28.19
C GLU A 167 -15.35 -15.07 -28.96
N GLY A 168 -14.96 -15.33 -30.21
CA GLY A 168 -14.31 -14.35 -31.09
C GLY A 168 -12.82 -14.62 -31.34
N THR A 169 -12.14 -15.47 -30.55
CA THR A 169 -10.77 -15.86 -30.89
C THR A 169 -10.76 -16.79 -32.10
N SER A 170 -9.80 -16.59 -33.01
CA SER A 170 -9.61 -17.49 -34.15
C SER A 170 -9.20 -18.89 -33.69
N PHE A 171 -8.50 -19.02 -32.55
CA PHE A 171 -8.10 -20.31 -31.99
C PHE A 171 -9.30 -21.20 -31.65
N PHE A 172 -10.29 -20.63 -30.95
CA PHE A 172 -11.48 -21.38 -30.61
C PHE A 172 -12.21 -21.83 -31.87
N GLN A 173 -12.42 -20.93 -32.85
CA GLN A 173 -13.16 -21.27 -34.08
C GLN A 173 -12.46 -22.37 -34.89
N ASP A 174 -11.12 -22.32 -35.00
CA ASP A 174 -10.32 -23.30 -35.73
C ASP A 174 -10.45 -24.71 -35.10
N ILE A 175 -10.47 -24.82 -33.77
CA ILE A 175 -10.58 -26.13 -33.07
C ILE A 175 -12.04 -26.54 -32.77
N LYS A 176 -12.99 -25.61 -32.68
CA LYS A 176 -14.43 -25.87 -32.44
C LYS A 176 -15.05 -26.75 -33.52
N GLN A 177 -14.62 -26.60 -34.78
CA GLN A 177 -15.02 -27.53 -35.84
C GLN A 177 -14.48 -28.95 -35.59
N MET A 178 -13.26 -29.09 -35.05
CA MET A 178 -12.66 -30.39 -34.73
C MET A 178 -13.30 -31.02 -33.50
N LEU A 179 -13.51 -30.26 -32.41
CA LEU A 179 -14.17 -30.74 -31.19
C LEU A 179 -15.56 -31.32 -31.49
N ARG A 180 -16.29 -30.71 -32.43
CA ARG A 180 -17.61 -31.16 -32.93
C ARG A 180 -17.55 -32.13 -34.11
N SER A 181 -16.37 -32.33 -34.70
CA SER A 181 -16.20 -33.30 -35.77
C SER A 181 -16.33 -34.69 -35.18
N ARG A 182 -17.23 -35.50 -35.76
CA ARG A 182 -17.47 -36.83 -35.22
C ARG A 182 -16.20 -37.65 -35.12
N TRP A 183 -15.29 -37.57 -36.09
CA TRP A 183 -14.05 -38.33 -36.10
C TRP A 183 -12.85 -37.39 -36.13
N VAL A 184 -11.96 -37.51 -35.14
CA VAL A 184 -10.71 -36.73 -35.06
C VAL A 184 -9.54 -37.68 -34.87
N PHE A 185 -8.56 -37.65 -35.77
CA PHE A 185 -7.33 -38.44 -35.63
C PHE A 185 -6.37 -37.74 -34.66
N MET A 186 -5.71 -38.49 -33.79
CA MET A 186 -4.78 -38.02 -32.77
C MET A 186 -3.37 -38.46 -33.14
N ASN A 187 -2.50 -37.49 -33.44
CA ASN A 187 -1.18 -37.70 -34.04
C ASN A 187 -0.21 -38.44 -33.10
N ASN A 188 -0.20 -38.10 -31.82
CA ASN A 188 0.80 -38.54 -30.86
C ASN A 188 0.59 -39.99 -30.39
N VAL A 189 -0.66 -40.39 -30.18
CA VAL A 189 -1.05 -41.74 -29.73
C VAL A 189 -1.56 -42.66 -30.85
N ASN A 190 -1.69 -42.16 -32.08
CA ASN A 190 -2.19 -42.93 -33.23
C ASN A 190 -3.55 -43.60 -32.95
N VAL A 191 -4.55 -42.80 -32.58
CA VAL A 191 -5.95 -43.22 -32.40
C VAL A 191 -6.90 -42.28 -33.13
N VAL A 192 -8.15 -42.69 -33.31
CA VAL A 192 -9.25 -41.80 -33.72
C VAL A 192 -10.22 -41.64 -32.54
N TYR A 193 -10.58 -40.41 -32.22
CA TYR A 193 -11.66 -40.08 -31.27
C TYR A 193 -13.01 -40.04 -32.00
N ASP A 194 -14.04 -40.71 -31.47
CA ASP A 194 -15.44 -40.51 -31.85
C ASP A 194 -16.14 -39.59 -30.84
N HIS A 195 -16.52 -38.38 -31.26
CA HIS A 195 -17.22 -37.41 -30.42
C HIS A 195 -18.61 -37.91 -29.98
N ASN A 196 -19.34 -38.61 -30.85
CA ASN A 196 -20.74 -38.95 -30.60
C ASN A 196 -20.91 -39.97 -29.48
N ILE A 197 -19.87 -40.76 -29.19
CA ILE A 197 -19.85 -41.79 -28.13
C ILE A 197 -18.69 -41.60 -27.14
N THR A 198 -17.93 -40.50 -27.29
CA THR A 198 -16.83 -40.09 -26.41
C THR A 198 -15.80 -41.20 -26.15
N ALA A 199 -15.22 -41.74 -27.23
CA ALA A 199 -14.38 -42.95 -27.18
C ALA A 199 -13.21 -42.96 -28.18
N LEU A 200 -12.19 -43.79 -27.91
CA LEU A 200 -10.97 -43.93 -28.72
C LEU A 200 -10.90 -45.25 -29.50
N PHE A 201 -10.40 -45.15 -30.73
CA PHE A 201 -10.25 -46.22 -31.72
C PHE A 201 -8.78 -46.39 -32.14
N PRO A 202 -8.13 -47.53 -31.89
CA PRO A 202 -6.76 -47.81 -32.30
C PRO A 202 -6.54 -47.71 -33.83
N TYR A 203 -5.44 -47.07 -34.25
CA TYR A 203 -5.09 -46.92 -35.68
C TYR A 203 -4.51 -48.19 -36.32
N ARG A 204 -5.10 -48.60 -37.44
CA ARG A 204 -4.92 -49.91 -38.09
C ARG A 204 -3.50 -50.28 -38.53
N LYS A 205 -2.59 -49.31 -38.64
CA LYS A 205 -1.23 -49.55 -39.15
C LYS A 205 -0.30 -50.24 -38.14
N HIS A 206 -0.64 -50.24 -36.85
CA HIS A 206 0.27 -50.65 -35.77
C HIS A 206 -0.13 -51.91 -34.97
N TYR A 207 -1.31 -52.51 -35.23
CA TYR A 207 -1.64 -53.85 -34.72
C TYR A 207 -1.60 -54.89 -35.84
N LYS A 208 -0.94 -56.03 -35.59
CA LYS A 208 -1.07 -57.21 -36.44
C LYS A 208 -2.43 -57.86 -36.16
N LEU A 209 -3.21 -58.08 -37.21
CA LEU A 209 -4.43 -58.89 -37.15
C LEU A 209 -4.04 -60.31 -36.72
N ALA A 210 -4.61 -60.78 -35.61
CA ALA A 210 -4.32 -62.06 -34.98
C ALA A 210 -5.62 -62.81 -34.67
N ASP A 211 -5.53 -64.14 -34.55
CA ASP A 211 -6.67 -65.05 -34.33
C ASP A 211 -7.49 -64.73 -33.06
N GLU A 212 -8.64 -65.41 -32.94
CA GLU A 212 -9.70 -65.17 -31.94
C GLU A 212 -9.24 -65.23 -30.46
N ASP A 213 -8.04 -65.75 -30.18
CA ASP A 213 -7.42 -65.82 -28.84
C ASP A 213 -6.49 -64.62 -28.49
N PHE A 214 -6.61 -63.48 -29.18
CA PHE A 214 -5.73 -62.31 -28.97
C PHE A 214 -5.98 -61.57 -27.64
N ASP A 215 -5.08 -61.76 -26.67
CA ASP A 215 -5.03 -60.98 -25.42
C ASP A 215 -4.55 -59.53 -25.69
N TYR A 216 -5.51 -58.62 -25.89
CA TYR A 216 -5.26 -57.21 -26.14
C TYR A 216 -4.41 -56.53 -25.04
N LYS A 217 -4.47 -57.01 -23.79
CA LYS A 217 -3.69 -56.45 -22.66
C LYS A 217 -2.19 -56.76 -22.74
N LYS A 218 -1.78 -57.68 -23.62
CA LYS A 218 -0.38 -58.05 -23.88
C LYS A 218 0.24 -57.40 -25.11
N HIS A 219 -0.59 -56.79 -25.97
CA HIS A 219 -0.19 -56.47 -27.34
C HIS A 219 -0.66 -55.10 -27.85
N LEU A 220 -1.64 -54.46 -27.23
CA LEU A 220 -1.74 -53.00 -27.26
C LEU A 220 -1.05 -52.45 -26.03
N ASP A 221 -0.18 -51.46 -26.23
CA ASP A 221 0.23 -50.60 -25.15
C ASP A 221 -0.96 -49.68 -24.80
N VAL A 222 -1.61 -50.00 -23.69
CA VAL A 222 -2.70 -49.22 -23.10
C VAL A 222 -2.23 -48.43 -21.87
N SER A 223 -0.92 -48.44 -21.59
CA SER A 223 -0.36 -47.70 -20.45
C SER A 223 -0.36 -46.20 -20.77
N GLY A 224 -1.33 -45.49 -20.20
CA GLY A 224 -1.52 -44.04 -20.40
C GLY A 224 -2.98 -43.58 -20.50
N PHE A 225 -3.93 -44.46 -20.86
CA PHE A 225 -5.34 -44.08 -21.01
C PHE A 225 -6.15 -44.33 -19.73
N LYS A 226 -6.88 -43.32 -19.26
CA LYS A 226 -7.78 -43.41 -18.08
C LYS A 226 -9.18 -43.91 -18.47
N GLY A 227 -9.26 -44.95 -19.31
CA GLY A 227 -10.52 -45.39 -19.93
C GLY A 227 -10.73 -46.91 -19.93
N ASP A 228 -11.94 -47.33 -19.58
CA ASP A 228 -12.34 -48.74 -19.62
C ASP A 228 -12.66 -49.20 -21.05
N ALA A 229 -12.16 -50.38 -21.44
CA ALA A 229 -12.54 -51.01 -22.70
C ALA A 229 -14.06 -51.27 -22.73
N MET A 230 -14.74 -50.90 -23.82
CA MET A 230 -16.15 -51.20 -24.02
C MET A 230 -16.36 -52.71 -24.18
N THR A 231 -17.36 -53.24 -23.48
CA THR A 231 -17.87 -54.60 -23.67
C THR A 231 -18.51 -54.74 -25.06
N PRO A 232 -18.66 -55.98 -25.58
CA PRO A 232 -19.37 -56.21 -26.84
C PRO A 232 -20.84 -55.74 -26.79
N GLU A 233 -21.46 -55.71 -25.61
CA GLU A 233 -22.87 -55.32 -25.43
C GLU A 233 -23.05 -53.80 -25.38
N GLU A 234 -22.14 -53.08 -24.71
CA GLU A 234 -22.05 -51.60 -24.80
C GLU A 234 -21.73 -51.18 -26.23
N THR A 235 -20.73 -51.80 -26.86
CA THR A 235 -20.37 -51.53 -28.27
C THR A 235 -21.58 -51.70 -29.19
N ALA A 236 -22.35 -52.76 -29.02
CA ALA A 236 -23.57 -52.97 -29.82
C ALA A 236 -24.58 -51.82 -29.59
N LYS A 237 -24.88 -51.46 -28.33
CA LYS A 237 -25.84 -50.39 -27.99
C LYS A 237 -25.41 -49.01 -28.50
N SER A 238 -24.14 -48.65 -28.34
CA SER A 238 -23.61 -47.35 -28.74
C SER A 238 -23.67 -47.12 -30.26
N PHE A 239 -23.71 -48.19 -31.05
CA PHE A 239 -23.81 -48.14 -32.51
C PHE A 239 -25.18 -48.56 -33.07
N ASP A 240 -26.17 -48.88 -32.22
CA ASP A 240 -27.53 -49.31 -32.62
C ASP A 240 -28.47 -48.14 -33.02
N THR A 241 -27.91 -46.95 -33.25
CA THR A 241 -28.69 -45.74 -33.56
C THR A 241 -28.87 -45.54 -35.07
N THR A 242 -30.12 -45.49 -35.51
CA THR A 242 -30.53 -45.33 -36.92
C THR A 242 -30.11 -43.99 -37.55
N ASP A 243 -29.62 -43.04 -36.77
CA ASP A 243 -29.22 -41.69 -37.20
C ASP A 243 -27.74 -41.57 -37.62
N HIS A 244 -27.01 -42.69 -37.64
CA HIS A 244 -25.62 -42.72 -38.11
C HIS A 244 -25.55 -42.31 -39.61
N PRO A 245 -24.83 -41.24 -40.02
CA PRO A 245 -24.91 -40.73 -41.41
C PRO A 245 -24.43 -41.73 -42.47
N VAL A 246 -23.44 -42.57 -42.13
CA VAL A 246 -22.99 -43.69 -42.98
C VAL A 246 -24.07 -44.77 -43.08
N PHE A 247 -24.86 -45.01 -42.02
CA PHE A 247 -25.95 -45.99 -42.04
C PHE A 247 -27.13 -45.50 -42.87
N GLN A 248 -27.46 -44.20 -42.83
CA GLN A 248 -28.45 -43.61 -43.75
C GLN A 248 -27.99 -43.64 -45.21
N LYS A 249 -26.70 -43.41 -45.49
CA LYS A 249 -26.13 -43.59 -46.85
C LYS A 249 -26.09 -45.05 -47.30
N ILE A 250 -25.88 -46.01 -46.40
CA ILE A 250 -25.95 -47.45 -46.69
C ILE A 250 -27.40 -47.90 -46.92
N ALA A 251 -28.35 -47.44 -46.10
CA ALA A 251 -29.78 -47.73 -46.27
C ALA A 251 -30.34 -47.12 -47.58
N ALA A 252 -29.80 -46.00 -48.05
CA ALA A 252 -30.13 -45.41 -49.35
C ALA A 252 -29.55 -46.17 -50.56
N LEU A 253 -28.71 -47.18 -50.34
CA LEU A 253 -28.18 -48.08 -51.39
C LEU A 253 -28.94 -49.41 -51.49
N ASP A 254 -29.94 -49.64 -50.63
CA ASP A 254 -30.69 -50.89 -50.55
C ASP A 254 -31.92 -50.85 -51.49
N ASP A 255 -31.97 -51.72 -52.51
CA ASP A 255 -32.90 -51.62 -53.65
C ASP A 255 -34.29 -52.25 -53.39
N GLY A 256 -34.80 -52.06 -52.17
CA GLY A 256 -36.22 -52.28 -51.87
C GLY A 256 -36.64 -53.75 -51.90
N SER A 257 -35.91 -54.65 -51.23
CA SER A 257 -36.37 -56.01 -50.96
C SER A 257 -36.63 -56.25 -49.46
N THR A 258 -37.75 -56.92 -49.15
CA THR A 258 -38.29 -56.99 -47.79
C THR A 258 -37.65 -58.08 -46.93
N SER A 259 -36.70 -57.73 -46.06
CA SER A 259 -36.48 -58.46 -44.80
C SER A 259 -35.87 -57.57 -43.71
N LYS A 260 -35.97 -58.00 -42.44
CA LYS A 260 -35.62 -57.19 -41.26
C LYS A 260 -34.16 -56.72 -41.28
N ASN A 261 -33.93 -55.41 -41.18
CA ASN A 261 -32.60 -54.82 -40.95
C ASN A 261 -31.93 -55.47 -39.73
N PRO A 262 -30.74 -56.08 -39.86
CA PRO A 262 -29.95 -56.50 -38.71
C PRO A 262 -29.25 -55.28 -38.07
N PRO A 263 -29.18 -55.19 -36.74
CA PRO A 263 -28.46 -54.10 -36.06
C PRO A 263 -26.95 -54.18 -36.30
N VAL A 264 -26.28 -53.03 -36.41
CA VAL A 264 -24.81 -52.91 -36.52
C VAL A 264 -24.17 -53.19 -35.16
N SER A 265 -24.24 -54.46 -34.76
CA SER A 265 -23.88 -54.91 -33.41
C SER A 265 -22.38 -54.94 -33.14
N ARG A 266 -21.51 -54.82 -34.16
CA ARG A 266 -20.04 -54.99 -34.03
C ARG A 266 -19.26 -54.18 -35.08
N ILE A 267 -18.19 -53.53 -34.61
CA ILE A 267 -17.14 -52.90 -35.43
C ILE A 267 -16.01 -53.90 -35.64
N PHE A 268 -15.43 -53.92 -36.84
CA PHE A 268 -14.34 -54.81 -37.21
C PHE A 268 -13.20 -54.07 -37.92
N ALA A 269 -11.99 -54.65 -37.97
CA ALA A 269 -10.91 -54.20 -38.87
C ALA A 269 -10.79 -55.16 -40.08
N ASN A 270 -10.75 -54.63 -41.32
CA ASN A 270 -11.25 -55.42 -42.46
C ASN A 270 -10.26 -56.35 -43.21
N THR A 271 -9.00 -56.48 -42.81
CA THR A 271 -7.87 -57.05 -43.61
C THR A 271 -7.52 -56.33 -44.93
N ALA A 272 -8.42 -56.18 -45.91
CA ALA A 272 -8.08 -55.87 -47.31
C ALA A 272 -8.08 -54.40 -47.76
N ALA A 273 -8.68 -53.46 -47.02
CA ALA A 273 -8.77 -52.05 -47.42
C ALA A 273 -7.42 -51.45 -47.84
N HIS A 274 -7.40 -50.80 -49.01
CA HIS A 274 -6.18 -50.24 -49.60
C HIS A 274 -5.74 -48.92 -48.95
N SER A 275 -6.57 -48.35 -48.07
CA SER A 275 -6.26 -47.16 -47.26
C SER A 275 -5.93 -47.55 -45.83
N SER A 276 -4.88 -46.94 -45.28
CA SER A 276 -4.52 -47.06 -43.86
C SER A 276 -5.48 -46.31 -42.93
N LYS A 277 -6.49 -45.59 -43.46
CA LYS A 277 -7.40 -44.70 -42.73
C LYS A 277 -8.86 -45.21 -42.65
N SER A 278 -9.09 -46.50 -42.87
CA SER A 278 -10.43 -47.11 -42.91
C SER A 278 -10.85 -47.86 -41.64
N ILE A 279 -12.03 -47.51 -41.10
CA ILE A 279 -12.77 -48.25 -40.04
C ILE A 279 -13.77 -49.20 -40.72
N ALA A 280 -13.98 -50.43 -40.23
CA ALA A 280 -14.89 -51.39 -40.88
C ALA A 280 -16.19 -51.64 -40.11
N PHE A 281 -17.28 -51.76 -40.89
CA PHE A 281 -18.64 -51.97 -40.41
C PHE A 281 -19.26 -53.17 -41.14
N LYS A 282 -19.95 -54.02 -40.38
CA LYS A 282 -20.48 -55.31 -40.84
C LYS A 282 -21.60 -55.14 -41.88
N PHE A 283 -21.66 -56.04 -42.86
CA PHE A 283 -22.91 -56.35 -43.56
C PHE A 283 -23.11 -57.88 -43.64
N ASN A 284 -24.21 -58.36 -43.06
CA ASN A 284 -24.57 -59.78 -42.88
C ASN A 284 -23.41 -60.72 -42.42
N GLU A 285 -23.62 -62.05 -42.41
CA GLU A 285 -22.72 -63.00 -41.69
C GLU A 285 -21.41 -63.33 -42.40
N TYR A 286 -21.23 -62.91 -43.66
CA TYR A 286 -20.14 -63.38 -44.52
C TYR A 286 -19.37 -62.26 -45.27
N GLU A 287 -19.81 -61.00 -45.22
CA GLU A 287 -19.14 -59.88 -45.91
C GLU A 287 -18.78 -58.72 -44.97
N MET A 288 -17.83 -57.88 -45.40
CA MET A 288 -17.46 -56.66 -44.69
C MET A 288 -17.24 -55.51 -45.64
N GLN A 289 -17.79 -54.35 -45.26
CA GLN A 289 -17.44 -53.06 -45.82
C GLN A 289 -16.47 -52.34 -44.89
N SER A 290 -15.55 -51.59 -45.46
CA SER A 290 -14.75 -50.61 -44.74
C SER A 290 -15.02 -49.20 -45.25
N PHE A 291 -14.96 -48.24 -44.36
CA PHE A 291 -15.21 -46.83 -44.63
C PHE A 291 -13.93 -46.06 -44.31
N ASP A 292 -13.30 -45.49 -45.34
CA ASP A 292 -12.22 -44.52 -45.18
C ASP A 292 -12.81 -43.25 -44.55
N VAL A 293 -12.46 -43.01 -43.28
CA VAL A 293 -13.05 -41.93 -42.47
C VAL A 293 -12.59 -40.57 -42.95
N VAL A 294 -11.38 -40.49 -43.49
CA VAL A 294 -10.75 -39.23 -43.92
C VAL A 294 -11.18 -38.88 -45.35
N ASN A 295 -11.32 -39.87 -46.23
CA ASN A 295 -11.73 -39.68 -47.63
C ASN A 295 -13.24 -39.89 -47.87
N GLN A 296 -14.01 -40.29 -46.85
CA GLN A 296 -15.44 -40.60 -46.88
C GLN A 296 -15.86 -41.59 -47.98
N LYS A 297 -15.11 -42.68 -48.17
CA LYS A 297 -15.34 -43.69 -49.23
C LYS A 297 -15.47 -45.11 -48.67
N THR A 298 -16.35 -45.90 -49.30
CA THR A 298 -16.57 -47.31 -48.96
C THR A 298 -15.68 -48.22 -49.83
N ASP A 299 -15.08 -49.25 -49.22
CA ASP A 299 -14.17 -50.23 -49.84
C ASP A 299 -14.55 -51.66 -49.34
N LEU A 300 -14.56 -52.66 -50.22
CA LEU A 300 -15.33 -53.91 -50.05
C LEU A 300 -14.46 -55.19 -49.97
N GLN A 301 -14.91 -56.13 -49.11
CA GLN A 301 -14.39 -57.49 -48.84
C GLN A 301 -13.22 -57.63 -47.85
N GLY A 302 -13.22 -58.73 -47.09
CA GLY A 302 -12.16 -59.14 -46.15
C GLY A 302 -12.68 -59.92 -44.92
N LYS A 303 -11.78 -60.49 -44.09
CA LYS A 303 -12.10 -61.15 -42.79
C LYS A 303 -11.84 -60.20 -41.61
N GLY A 304 -12.65 -60.27 -40.55
CA GLY A 304 -12.75 -59.22 -39.53
C GLY A 304 -12.55 -59.68 -38.09
N PHE A 305 -11.92 -58.82 -37.30
CA PHE A 305 -11.61 -59.04 -35.87
C PHE A 305 -12.11 -57.86 -35.03
N PHE A 306 -12.40 -58.11 -33.75
CA PHE A 306 -12.86 -57.09 -32.80
C PHE A 306 -11.76 -56.06 -32.52
N VAL A 307 -12.12 -54.77 -32.58
CA VAL A 307 -11.23 -53.67 -32.22
C VAL A 307 -11.61 -53.19 -30.81
N PRO A 308 -10.69 -53.16 -29.83
CA PRO A 308 -11.00 -52.61 -28.51
C PRO A 308 -11.26 -51.11 -28.62
N ILE A 309 -12.42 -50.69 -28.13
CA ILE A 309 -12.84 -49.28 -28.05
C ILE A 309 -12.69 -48.85 -26.60
N PHE A 310 -12.03 -47.72 -26.33
CA PHE A 310 -11.79 -47.24 -24.97
C PHE A 310 -12.74 -46.08 -24.68
N ARG A 311 -13.59 -46.21 -23.65
CA ARG A 311 -14.53 -45.16 -23.24
C ARG A 311 -13.75 -44.08 -22.47
N LEU A 312 -13.94 -42.81 -22.82
CA LEU A 312 -13.35 -41.69 -22.05
C LEU A 312 -14.32 -41.10 -21.02
N LYS A 313 -15.63 -41.39 -21.14
CA LYS A 313 -16.68 -40.77 -20.31
C LYS A 313 -17.76 -41.80 -19.94
N GLY A 314 -17.52 -42.60 -18.89
CA GLY A 314 -18.53 -43.47 -18.29
C GLY A 314 -19.19 -44.50 -19.23
N GLU A 315 -20.29 -45.12 -18.76
CA GLU A 315 -21.13 -46.00 -19.57
C GLU A 315 -22.19 -45.23 -20.35
N ASN A 316 -22.33 -45.52 -21.65
CA ASN A 316 -23.37 -44.97 -22.53
C ASN A 316 -23.40 -43.43 -22.60
N ALA A 317 -22.27 -42.73 -22.47
CA ALA A 317 -22.24 -41.29 -22.75
C ALA A 317 -22.37 -41.02 -24.25
N PHE A 318 -23.36 -40.22 -24.61
CA PHE A 318 -23.64 -39.84 -25.99
C PHE A 318 -23.53 -38.33 -26.16
N GLY A 319 -22.64 -37.93 -27.06
CA GLY A 319 -22.26 -36.54 -27.26
C GLY A 319 -21.57 -35.92 -26.04
N THR A 320 -20.88 -34.82 -26.30
CA THR A 320 -20.31 -34.02 -25.22
C THR A 320 -20.24 -32.56 -25.68
N ASP A 321 -20.32 -31.61 -24.76
CA ASP A 321 -20.07 -30.21 -25.10
C ASP A 321 -18.59 -30.00 -25.47
N ASP A 322 -18.31 -28.90 -26.18
CA ASP A 322 -16.97 -28.57 -26.68
C ASP A 322 -15.92 -28.53 -25.55
N ARG A 323 -16.30 -28.11 -24.34
CA ARG A 323 -15.40 -27.97 -23.19
C ARG A 323 -15.07 -29.32 -22.58
N THR A 324 -16.07 -30.15 -22.32
CA THR A 324 -15.85 -31.53 -21.86
C THR A 324 -15.11 -32.38 -22.91
N ALA A 325 -15.32 -32.17 -24.22
CA ALA A 325 -14.50 -32.81 -25.26
C ALA A 325 -13.02 -32.45 -25.10
N LEU A 326 -12.71 -31.16 -24.93
CA LEU A 326 -11.34 -30.69 -24.76
C LEU A 326 -10.71 -31.27 -23.49
N HIS A 327 -11.37 -31.19 -22.33
CA HIS A 327 -10.81 -31.75 -21.09
C HIS A 327 -10.47 -33.24 -21.25
N LEU A 328 -11.34 -34.04 -21.85
CA LEU A 328 -11.07 -35.47 -22.08
C LEU A 328 -9.89 -35.71 -23.04
N TRP A 329 -9.66 -34.81 -24.01
CA TRP A 329 -8.46 -34.85 -24.84
C TRP A 329 -7.22 -34.51 -24.02
N LEU A 330 -7.24 -33.45 -23.22
CA LEU A 330 -6.11 -33.02 -22.39
C LEU A 330 -5.77 -34.07 -21.31
N GLU A 331 -6.76 -34.60 -20.59
CA GLU A 331 -6.61 -35.63 -19.53
C GLU A 331 -5.96 -36.93 -20.03
N ASN A 332 -6.17 -37.27 -21.31
CA ASN A 332 -5.62 -38.46 -21.97
C ASN A 332 -4.45 -38.12 -22.91
N GLY A 333 -3.91 -36.89 -22.83
CA GLY A 333 -2.76 -36.45 -23.60
C GLY A 333 -2.96 -36.42 -25.12
N LEU A 334 -4.19 -36.35 -25.62
CA LEU A 334 -4.50 -36.49 -27.05
C LEU A 334 -4.18 -35.21 -27.83
N VAL A 335 -3.43 -35.33 -28.92
CA VAL A 335 -3.05 -34.18 -29.76
C VAL A 335 -3.71 -34.30 -31.16
N PRO A 336 -4.68 -33.45 -31.50
CA PRO A 336 -5.49 -33.61 -32.71
C PRO A 336 -4.75 -33.24 -34.00
N SER A 337 -4.95 -34.03 -35.05
CA SER A 337 -4.29 -33.84 -36.35
C SER A 337 -5.02 -32.85 -37.24
N GLY A 338 -4.29 -31.98 -37.93
CA GLY A 338 -4.85 -31.02 -38.91
C GLY A 338 -4.77 -29.56 -38.45
N LEU A 339 -4.25 -29.30 -37.25
CA LEU A 339 -3.87 -27.97 -36.81
C LEU A 339 -2.73 -27.40 -37.67
N SER A 340 -2.70 -26.08 -37.86
CA SER A 340 -1.52 -25.39 -38.40
C SER A 340 -0.38 -25.38 -37.38
N ALA A 341 0.87 -25.18 -37.81
CA ALA A 341 2.03 -25.22 -36.91
C ALA A 341 1.92 -24.28 -35.69
N LYS A 342 1.33 -23.08 -35.87
CA LYS A 342 1.04 -22.15 -34.75
C LYS A 342 0.02 -22.72 -33.77
N ARG A 343 -1.09 -23.27 -34.29
CA ARG A 343 -2.21 -23.83 -33.53
C ARG A 343 -1.84 -25.10 -32.77
N GLN A 344 -0.98 -25.92 -33.40
CA GLN A 344 -0.37 -27.09 -32.81
C GLN A 344 0.40 -26.70 -31.54
N HIS A 345 1.25 -25.68 -31.62
CA HIS A 345 2.03 -25.18 -30.49
C HIS A 345 1.15 -24.58 -29.37
N GLU A 346 0.13 -23.79 -29.72
CA GLU A 346 -0.84 -23.25 -28.74
C GLU A 346 -1.60 -24.39 -28.01
N TYR A 347 -1.95 -25.47 -28.70
CA TYR A 347 -2.61 -26.65 -28.11
C TYR A 347 -1.65 -27.45 -27.22
N GLU A 348 -0.42 -27.68 -27.68
CA GLU A 348 0.63 -28.39 -26.93
C GLU A 348 1.00 -27.66 -25.65
N TYR A 349 1.05 -26.32 -25.65
CA TYR A 349 1.25 -25.51 -24.45
C TYR A 349 0.09 -25.67 -23.44
N LEU A 350 -1.17 -25.62 -23.90
CA LEU A 350 -2.33 -25.86 -23.03
C LEU A 350 -2.33 -27.28 -22.43
N LEU A 351 -1.96 -28.30 -23.23
CA LEU A 351 -1.82 -29.67 -22.78
C LEU A 351 -0.71 -29.82 -21.72
N ALA A 352 0.43 -29.19 -21.95
CA ALA A 352 1.57 -29.23 -21.05
C ALA A 352 1.24 -28.57 -19.69
N LEU A 353 0.57 -27.41 -19.70
CA LEU A 353 0.06 -26.77 -18.48
C LEU A 353 -0.97 -27.64 -17.73
N HIS A 354 -1.89 -28.29 -18.46
CA HIS A 354 -2.86 -29.22 -17.88
C HIS A 354 -2.17 -30.38 -17.17
N GLN A 355 -1.19 -31.02 -17.83
CA GLN A 355 -0.45 -32.15 -17.29
C GLN A 355 0.34 -31.76 -16.04
N LEU A 356 1.00 -30.59 -16.01
CA LEU A 356 1.73 -30.12 -14.83
C LEU A 356 0.82 -29.83 -13.62
N LYS A 357 -0.41 -29.33 -13.82
CA LYS A 357 -1.29 -28.84 -12.73
C LYS A 357 -1.54 -29.89 -11.63
N ASP A 358 -1.66 -31.15 -12.03
CA ASP A 358 -2.08 -32.26 -11.17
C ASP A 358 -0.94 -33.20 -10.72
N LEU A 359 0.33 -32.88 -11.03
CA LEU A 359 1.47 -33.70 -10.58
C LEU A 359 1.78 -33.52 -9.08
N ASP A 360 2.29 -34.61 -8.49
CA ASP A 360 3.00 -34.57 -7.21
C ASP A 360 4.38 -33.90 -7.36
N HIS A 361 5.02 -33.57 -6.24
CA HIS A 361 6.28 -32.81 -6.23
C HIS A 361 7.41 -33.50 -7.02
N GLU A 362 7.55 -34.82 -6.92
CA GLU A 362 8.68 -35.55 -7.52
C GLU A 362 8.53 -35.69 -9.04
N ASN A 363 7.31 -35.81 -9.55
CA ASN A 363 7.06 -35.84 -11.00
C ASN A 363 7.02 -34.41 -11.59
N PHE A 364 6.51 -33.44 -10.83
CA PHE A 364 6.51 -32.03 -11.23
C PHE A 364 7.93 -31.50 -11.48
N GLU A 365 8.90 -31.79 -10.61
CA GLU A 365 10.30 -31.41 -10.79
C GLU A 365 10.94 -31.97 -12.09
N LYS A 366 10.50 -33.14 -12.54
CA LYS A 366 11.06 -33.81 -13.73
C LYS A 366 10.47 -33.25 -15.02
N GLU A 367 9.19 -32.92 -15.03
CA GLU A 367 8.47 -32.44 -16.21
C GLU A 367 8.59 -30.92 -16.40
N LEU A 368 8.70 -30.13 -15.32
CA LEU A 368 8.77 -28.66 -15.38
C LEU A 368 9.84 -28.10 -16.37
N PRO A 369 11.08 -28.64 -16.46
CA PRO A 369 12.10 -28.11 -17.37
C PRO A 369 11.78 -28.27 -18.86
N SER A 370 10.77 -29.09 -19.22
CA SER A 370 10.33 -29.29 -20.60
C SER A 370 9.46 -28.14 -21.14
N ILE A 371 8.99 -27.24 -20.27
CA ILE A 371 7.98 -26.23 -20.57
C ILE A 371 8.56 -24.83 -20.35
N ALA A 372 8.72 -24.07 -21.44
CA ALA A 372 8.99 -22.65 -21.35
C ALA A 372 7.69 -21.91 -21.00
N ILE A 373 7.64 -21.27 -19.83
CA ILE A 373 6.48 -20.46 -19.42
C ILE A 373 6.43 -19.19 -20.27
N ASP A 374 5.21 -18.78 -20.65
CA ASP A 374 4.99 -17.54 -21.37
C ASP A 374 5.33 -16.32 -20.51
N SER A 375 6.41 -15.62 -20.86
CA SER A 375 6.88 -14.43 -20.15
C SER A 375 5.79 -13.36 -20.06
N LYS A 376 4.88 -13.23 -21.04
CA LYS A 376 3.84 -12.19 -21.02
C LYS A 376 2.89 -12.30 -19.81
N SER A 377 2.50 -13.52 -19.44
CA SER A 377 1.71 -13.76 -18.23
C SER A 377 2.42 -13.35 -16.93
N LEU A 378 3.76 -13.49 -16.91
CA LEU A 378 4.59 -13.03 -15.80
C LEU A 378 4.73 -11.51 -15.79
N PHE A 379 4.69 -10.85 -16.97
CA PHE A 379 4.72 -9.38 -17.04
C PHE A 379 3.55 -8.80 -16.25
N GLU A 380 2.32 -9.29 -16.44
CA GLU A 380 1.16 -8.78 -15.71
C GLU A 380 1.33 -8.89 -14.19
N LYS A 381 1.87 -10.00 -13.68
CA LYS A 381 2.17 -10.16 -12.24
C LYS A 381 3.22 -9.15 -11.75
N LEU A 382 4.33 -8.99 -12.47
CA LEU A 382 5.44 -8.13 -12.06
C LEU A 382 5.07 -6.64 -12.17
N LEU A 383 4.53 -6.23 -13.32
CA LEU A 383 4.17 -4.83 -13.58
C LEU A 383 3.06 -4.33 -12.64
N ASN A 384 2.13 -5.20 -12.23
CA ASN A 384 1.09 -4.87 -11.24
C ASN A 384 1.50 -5.21 -9.79
N SER A 385 2.76 -5.54 -9.51
CA SER A 385 3.15 -6.03 -8.17
C SER A 385 2.86 -5.00 -7.05
N GLU A 386 3.23 -3.73 -7.23
CA GLU A 386 2.87 -2.67 -6.28
C GLU A 386 1.40 -2.28 -6.32
N LYS A 387 0.72 -2.43 -7.46
CA LYS A 387 -0.73 -2.21 -7.57
C LYS A 387 -1.51 -3.22 -6.73
N VAL A 388 -1.10 -4.48 -6.77
CA VAL A 388 -1.69 -5.55 -5.96
C VAL A 388 -1.37 -5.32 -4.48
N ARG A 389 -0.14 -4.91 -4.12
CA ARG A 389 0.26 -4.69 -2.73
C ARG A 389 -0.37 -3.45 -2.09
N ALA A 390 -0.37 -2.30 -2.77
CA ALA A 390 -0.68 -0.98 -2.19
C ALA A 390 -1.44 0.00 -3.12
N GLU A 391 -2.10 -0.48 -4.18
CA GLU A 391 -2.86 0.36 -5.14
C GLU A 391 -2.01 1.43 -5.85
N VAL A 392 -0.70 1.20 -5.97
CA VAL A 392 0.22 2.02 -6.77
C VAL A 392 -0.01 1.78 -8.27
N ASP A 393 0.21 2.80 -9.10
CA ASP A 393 0.11 2.66 -10.56
C ASP A 393 0.97 1.51 -11.11
N THR A 394 0.45 0.86 -12.16
CA THR A 394 1.12 -0.25 -12.87
C THR A 394 2.42 0.24 -13.51
N TYR A 395 3.52 -0.50 -13.36
CA TYR A 395 4.76 -0.24 -14.09
C TYR A 395 4.55 -0.42 -15.60
N ASP A 396 5.21 0.40 -16.42
CA ASP A 396 5.15 0.26 -17.87
C ASP A 396 5.99 -0.94 -18.37
N GLU A 397 5.64 -1.50 -19.54
CA GLU A 397 6.26 -2.72 -20.08
C GLU A 397 7.77 -2.59 -20.35
N LYS A 398 8.30 -1.37 -20.54
CA LYS A 398 9.75 -1.16 -20.70
C LYS A 398 10.52 -1.44 -19.40
N MET A 399 9.86 -1.50 -18.24
CA MET A 399 10.49 -1.98 -17.01
C MET A 399 11.11 -3.38 -17.16
N LEU A 400 10.46 -4.27 -17.93
CA LEU A 400 10.89 -5.67 -18.09
C LEU A 400 11.73 -5.92 -19.34
N THR A 401 11.78 -4.97 -20.28
CA THR A 401 12.40 -5.15 -21.60
C THR A 401 13.51 -4.16 -21.93
N ASP A 402 13.63 -3.03 -21.21
CA ASP A 402 14.72 -2.07 -21.41
C ASP A 402 15.99 -2.51 -20.66
N PRO A 403 17.15 -2.63 -21.36
CA PRO A 403 18.40 -3.06 -20.76
C PRO A 403 18.88 -2.25 -19.54
N ASN A 404 18.46 -0.99 -19.37
CA ASN A 404 18.90 -0.13 -18.27
C ASN A 404 17.92 -0.09 -17.08
N ARG A 405 16.78 -0.81 -17.15
CA ARG A 405 15.72 -0.78 -16.14
C ARG A 405 15.70 -2.04 -15.28
N GLY A 406 14.88 -3.03 -15.64
CA GLY A 406 14.66 -4.27 -14.92
C GLY A 406 13.71 -4.18 -13.72
N HIS A 407 13.27 -5.33 -13.20
CA HIS A 407 12.41 -5.43 -12.02
C HIS A 407 13.15 -6.01 -10.79
N TRP A 408 12.85 -5.52 -9.58
CA TRP A 408 13.52 -5.97 -8.33
C TRP A 408 13.19 -7.41 -7.97
N ASP A 409 11.91 -7.81 -8.09
CA ASP A 409 11.44 -9.15 -7.68
C ASP A 409 11.97 -10.28 -8.61
N LEU A 410 12.79 -9.93 -9.63
CA LEU A 410 13.54 -10.88 -10.47
C LEU A 410 15.02 -11.01 -10.07
N TRP A 411 15.52 -10.15 -9.17
CA TRP A 411 16.91 -10.20 -8.74
C TRP A 411 17.16 -11.42 -7.84
N PRO A 412 18.24 -12.19 -8.05
CA PRO A 412 18.45 -13.40 -7.26
C PRO A 412 18.65 -13.10 -5.78
N VAL A 413 18.13 -14.02 -4.97
CA VAL A 413 18.27 -14.05 -3.52
C VAL A 413 19.11 -15.27 -3.16
N LEU A 414 19.94 -15.17 -2.12
CA LEU A 414 20.64 -16.33 -1.57
C LEU A 414 19.66 -17.08 -0.67
N ASP A 415 19.10 -18.17 -1.17
CA ASP A 415 18.18 -19.04 -0.42
C ASP A 415 18.85 -20.40 -0.12
N GLU A 416 18.50 -21.01 1.02
CA GLU A 416 18.96 -22.34 1.43
C GLU A 416 18.04 -23.46 0.90
N GLU A 417 16.76 -23.17 0.64
CA GLU A 417 15.88 -24.11 -0.05
C GLU A 417 16.20 -24.16 -1.55
N LYS A 418 16.24 -25.36 -2.15
CA LYS A 418 16.49 -25.51 -3.59
C LYS A 418 15.29 -24.98 -4.38
N PRO A 419 15.39 -23.85 -5.09
CA PRO A 419 14.26 -23.33 -5.85
C PRO A 419 14.09 -24.11 -7.15
N LEU A 420 12.88 -24.11 -7.68
CA LEU A 420 12.60 -24.65 -9.00
C LEU A 420 12.95 -23.62 -10.06
N THR A 421 13.79 -24.00 -11.02
CA THR A 421 14.15 -23.17 -12.17
C THR A 421 13.13 -23.34 -13.29
N ILE A 422 12.41 -22.27 -13.61
CA ILE A 422 11.49 -22.16 -14.73
C ILE A 422 12.23 -21.54 -15.90
N LYS A 423 12.14 -22.13 -17.10
CA LYS A 423 12.60 -21.46 -18.34
C LYS A 423 11.51 -20.55 -18.89
N LEU A 424 11.92 -19.39 -19.41
CA LEU A 424 11.04 -18.38 -20.00
C LEU A 424 11.08 -18.44 -21.52
N ASN A 425 9.96 -18.16 -22.20
CA ASN A 425 9.92 -18.09 -23.67
C ASN A 425 10.58 -16.82 -24.24
N ALA A 426 10.72 -15.77 -23.42
CA ALA A 426 11.39 -14.52 -23.76
C ALA A 426 12.23 -14.00 -22.59
N GLU A 427 13.33 -13.34 -22.94
CA GLU A 427 14.25 -12.67 -22.00
C GLU A 427 13.59 -11.47 -21.31
N ILE A 428 13.81 -11.33 -20.01
CA ILE A 428 13.35 -10.21 -19.18
C ILE A 428 14.49 -9.63 -18.36
N MET A 429 14.40 -8.34 -18.03
CA MET A 429 15.44 -7.64 -17.27
C MET A 429 15.16 -7.71 -15.77
N ALA A 430 16.13 -8.19 -14.99
CA ALA A 430 16.14 -8.02 -13.53
C ALA A 430 16.98 -6.79 -13.14
N ARG A 431 16.57 -6.09 -12.09
CA ARG A 431 17.23 -4.88 -11.56
C ARG A 431 17.90 -5.18 -10.25
N ASN A 432 19.19 -4.89 -10.16
CA ASN A 432 19.94 -4.92 -8.90
C ASN A 432 19.39 -3.85 -7.95
N PRO A 433 18.69 -4.21 -6.85
CA PRO A 433 18.05 -3.19 -6.02
C PRO A 433 19.07 -2.33 -5.28
N LYS A 434 20.33 -2.80 -5.15
CA LYS A 434 21.43 -2.04 -4.56
C LYS A 434 21.73 -0.75 -5.35
N MET A 435 21.45 -0.75 -6.65
CA MET A 435 21.66 0.42 -7.52
C MET A 435 20.55 1.47 -7.42
N ASP A 436 19.44 1.15 -6.73
CA ASP A 436 18.33 2.08 -6.48
C ASP A 436 18.33 2.62 -5.04
N ILE A 437 19.36 2.31 -4.25
CA ILE A 437 19.56 2.90 -2.92
C ILE A 437 19.84 4.40 -3.07
N ARG A 438 19.04 5.21 -2.39
CA ARG A 438 19.28 6.64 -2.17
C ARG A 438 20.33 6.78 -1.06
N GLU A 439 21.60 6.69 -1.44
CA GLU A 439 22.74 6.72 -0.50
C GLU A 439 22.77 7.97 0.39
N ASP A 440 22.48 9.14 -0.18
CA ASP A 440 22.32 10.42 0.54
C ASP A 440 20.87 10.66 1.02
N GLY A 441 19.99 9.67 0.84
CA GLY A 441 18.54 9.79 1.02
C GLY A 441 18.09 9.73 2.47
N VAL A 442 17.45 10.79 2.95
CA VAL A 442 16.88 10.90 4.30
C VAL A 442 15.38 11.17 4.22
N VAL A 443 14.59 10.44 5.01
CA VAL A 443 13.12 10.55 5.06
C VAL A 443 12.66 11.07 6.42
N GLY A 444 11.96 12.21 6.43
CA GLY A 444 11.28 12.74 7.60
C GLY A 444 9.82 12.29 7.63
N ILE A 445 9.39 11.63 8.70
CA ILE A 445 8.02 11.13 8.89
C ILE A 445 7.38 11.83 10.09
N ASP A 446 6.38 12.69 9.83
CA ASP A 446 5.45 13.15 10.85
C ASP A 446 4.29 12.16 10.94
N PHE A 447 4.44 11.13 11.79
CA PHE A 447 3.36 10.20 12.13
C PHE A 447 2.37 10.93 13.06
N GLY A 448 1.39 11.63 12.49
CA GLY A 448 0.46 12.48 13.24
C GLY A 448 -0.75 11.75 13.84
N THR A 449 -1.53 12.46 14.67
CA THR A 449 -2.72 11.89 15.35
C THR A 449 -3.91 11.66 14.42
N LYS A 450 -3.94 12.36 13.27
CA LYS A 450 -5.06 12.33 12.30
C LYS A 450 -4.58 12.19 10.87
N SER A 451 -3.47 12.86 10.55
CA SER A 451 -2.80 12.78 9.25
C SER A 451 -1.30 12.62 9.43
N THR A 452 -0.71 11.80 8.57
CA THR A 452 0.72 11.53 8.45
C THR A 452 1.27 12.27 7.24
N VAL A 453 2.43 12.90 7.42
CA VAL A 453 3.17 13.59 6.36
C VAL A 453 4.53 12.93 6.22
N VAL A 454 5.00 12.75 4.99
CA VAL A 454 6.35 12.27 4.68
C VAL A 454 7.04 13.27 3.77
N VAL A 455 8.30 13.58 4.07
CA VAL A 455 9.20 14.37 3.21
C VAL A 455 10.51 13.62 3.01
N HIS A 456 11.22 13.92 1.93
CA HIS A 456 12.54 13.36 1.66
C HIS A 456 13.53 14.43 1.19
N GLN A 457 14.81 14.16 1.41
CA GLN A 457 15.95 14.91 0.89
C GLN A 457 16.95 13.91 0.31
N GLU A 458 17.60 14.25 -0.80
CA GLU A 458 18.60 13.41 -1.47
C GLU A 458 19.90 14.22 -1.69
N LYS A 459 20.36 14.34 -2.95
CA LYS A 459 21.67 14.90 -3.33
C LYS A 459 21.80 16.43 -3.19
N SER A 460 20.70 17.13 -2.92
CA SER A 460 20.67 18.57 -2.67
C SER A 460 20.03 18.84 -1.32
N ASP A 461 20.31 20.01 -0.74
CA ASP A 461 19.66 20.42 0.51
C ASP A 461 18.14 20.72 0.34
N PHE A 462 17.58 20.58 -0.86
CA PHE A 462 16.16 20.75 -1.09
C PHE A 462 15.36 19.55 -0.54
N THR A 463 14.38 19.84 0.30
CA THR A 463 13.48 18.84 0.90
C THR A 463 12.14 18.88 0.17
N LEU A 464 11.60 17.71 -0.19
CA LEU A 464 10.35 17.58 -0.96
C LEU A 464 9.31 16.74 -0.20
N PRO A 465 8.02 17.11 -0.23
CA PRO A 465 6.93 16.23 0.20
C PRO A 465 6.79 14.98 -0.67
N MET A 466 6.40 13.86 -0.07
CA MET A 466 6.20 12.58 -0.75
C MET A 466 4.73 12.15 -0.68
N ARG A 467 4.15 11.71 -1.81
CA ARG A 467 2.78 11.15 -1.87
C ARG A 467 2.75 9.76 -1.22
N VAL A 468 2.09 9.62 -0.06
CA VAL A 468 2.15 8.40 0.78
C VAL A 468 0.77 7.90 1.24
N GLY A 469 0.01 7.34 0.30
CA GLY A 469 -1.38 6.93 0.52
C GLY A 469 -2.32 7.21 -0.65
N VAL A 470 -1.78 7.78 -1.73
CA VAL A 470 -2.35 7.75 -3.08
C VAL A 470 -1.33 7.12 -4.03
N GLY A 471 -1.77 6.14 -4.81
CA GLY A 471 -0.91 5.38 -5.72
C GLY A 471 -0.93 5.85 -7.18
N TYR A 472 -1.88 6.72 -7.53
CA TYR A 472 -2.07 7.27 -8.87
C TYR A 472 -1.00 8.34 -9.14
N PHE A 473 0.09 7.94 -9.77
CA PHE A 473 1.22 8.83 -10.06
C PHE A 473 1.03 9.62 -11.36
N ASN A 474 0.21 9.10 -12.28
CA ASN A 474 -0.11 9.73 -13.56
C ASN A 474 -1.18 10.83 -13.48
N THR A 475 -1.78 11.09 -12.31
CA THR A 475 -2.73 12.19 -12.10
C THR A 475 -2.04 13.45 -11.56
N GLU A 476 -2.60 14.62 -11.90
CA GLU A 476 -2.14 15.92 -11.39
C GLU A 476 -2.04 15.93 -9.86
N VAL A 477 -0.97 16.54 -9.33
CA VAL A 477 -0.70 16.60 -7.90
C VAL A 477 -1.64 17.62 -7.24
N GLN A 478 -2.29 17.19 -6.16
CA GLN A 478 -3.12 18.03 -5.30
C GLN A 478 -2.47 18.17 -3.92
N ASP A 479 -2.81 19.22 -3.19
CA ASP A 479 -2.31 19.52 -1.84
C ASP A 479 -2.56 18.37 -0.85
N TRP A 480 -3.77 17.80 -0.87
CA TRP A 480 -4.19 16.73 0.02
C TRP A 480 -3.44 15.40 -0.20
N HIS A 481 -2.76 15.20 -1.34
CA HIS A 481 -1.92 14.02 -1.57
C HIS A 481 -0.74 13.93 -0.57
N TYR A 482 -0.37 15.04 0.06
CA TYR A 482 0.74 15.13 1.02
C TYR A 482 0.29 15.10 2.49
N GLU A 483 -1.02 15.10 2.76
CA GLU A 483 -1.58 15.00 4.12
C GLU A 483 -2.50 13.77 4.24
N ASN A 484 -1.92 12.63 4.60
CA ASN A 484 -2.54 11.31 4.44
C ASN A 484 -3.23 10.84 5.74
N PRO A 485 -4.54 10.52 5.76
CA PRO A 485 -5.23 10.03 6.95
C PRO A 485 -4.51 8.88 7.66
N THR A 486 -4.37 8.98 8.98
CA THR A 486 -3.71 7.97 9.82
C THR A 486 -4.69 6.88 10.22
N VAL A 487 -5.17 6.19 9.18
CA VAL A 487 -6.24 5.20 9.22
C VAL A 487 -5.80 3.92 8.51
N ILE A 488 -6.16 2.77 9.08
CA ILE A 488 -5.97 1.43 8.51
C ILE A 488 -7.29 0.65 8.61
N GLU A 489 -7.65 -0.06 7.55
CA GLU A 489 -8.82 -0.94 7.48
C GLU A 489 -8.40 -2.39 7.22
N PHE A 490 -8.99 -3.31 7.97
CA PHE A 490 -8.79 -4.76 7.88
C PHE A 490 -9.99 -5.41 7.20
N ILE A 491 -9.80 -5.95 6.01
CA ILE A 491 -10.84 -6.62 5.24
C ILE A 491 -10.77 -8.13 5.48
N ASP A 492 -9.57 -8.72 5.35
CA ASP A 492 -9.28 -10.15 5.50
C ASP A 492 -7.92 -10.34 6.20
N LEU A 493 -7.92 -10.25 7.54
CA LEU A 493 -6.68 -10.13 8.32
C LEU A 493 -5.92 -11.46 8.44
N GLU A 494 -6.60 -12.60 8.40
CA GLU A 494 -5.93 -13.90 8.43
C GLU A 494 -5.13 -14.15 7.15
N HIS A 495 -5.74 -13.91 5.97
CA HIS A 495 -5.08 -14.04 4.68
C HIS A 495 -3.95 -13.00 4.50
N PHE A 496 -4.14 -11.74 4.94
CA PHE A 496 -3.06 -10.76 4.98
C PHE A 496 -1.87 -11.24 5.82
N LEU A 497 -2.12 -11.78 7.02
CA LEU A 497 -1.07 -12.22 7.94
C LEU A 497 -0.38 -13.52 7.50
N GLU A 498 -1.03 -14.37 6.69
CA GLU A 498 -0.34 -15.45 5.98
C GLU A 498 0.71 -14.84 5.04
N LEU A 499 0.27 -14.07 4.04
CA LEU A 499 1.13 -13.47 3.01
C LEU A 499 2.24 -12.60 3.60
N TYR A 500 1.93 -11.78 4.61
CA TYR A 500 2.90 -10.92 5.30
C TYR A 500 4.03 -11.71 6.00
N ARG A 501 3.79 -12.98 6.35
CA ARG A 501 4.77 -13.85 7.01
C ARG A 501 5.56 -14.73 6.05
N GLU A 502 5.11 -14.91 4.80
CA GLU A 502 5.76 -15.81 3.83
C GLU A 502 7.17 -15.37 3.41
N LYS A 503 7.43 -14.06 3.32
CA LYS A 503 8.72 -13.51 2.85
C LYS A 503 9.26 -12.50 3.85
N GLU A 504 10.58 -12.43 4.06
CA GLU A 504 11.21 -11.41 4.93
C GLU A 504 11.07 -9.99 4.36
N GLY A 505 11.12 -9.87 3.04
CA GLY A 505 11.02 -8.61 2.30
C GLY A 505 10.05 -8.70 1.13
N ARG A 506 9.33 -7.61 0.88
CA ARG A 506 8.36 -7.44 -0.22
C ARG A 506 7.39 -8.64 -0.33
N PRO A 507 6.67 -9.01 0.76
CA PRO A 507 5.69 -10.09 0.70
C PRO A 507 4.56 -9.79 -0.30
N ASP A 508 3.92 -10.84 -0.82
CA ASP A 508 2.86 -10.74 -1.83
C ASP A 508 1.48 -10.44 -1.22
N THR A 509 1.45 -9.58 -0.19
CA THR A 509 0.23 -9.04 0.46
C THR A 509 -0.67 -8.34 -0.55
N LYS A 510 -1.99 -8.27 -0.30
CA LYS A 510 -2.93 -7.61 -1.21
C LYS A 510 -3.63 -6.43 -0.54
N TRP A 511 -3.79 -5.35 -1.28
CA TRP A 511 -4.60 -4.18 -0.90
C TRP A 511 -6.07 -4.54 -0.60
N GLN A 512 -6.57 -5.61 -1.23
CA GLN A 512 -7.92 -6.12 -0.98
C GLN A 512 -8.08 -6.77 0.40
N ASP A 513 -6.99 -7.08 1.11
CA ASP A 513 -7.01 -7.67 2.45
C ASP A 513 -6.87 -6.59 3.54
N VAL A 514 -6.06 -5.56 3.30
CA VAL A 514 -5.84 -4.40 4.18
C VAL A 514 -5.62 -3.14 3.35
N THR A 515 -6.31 -2.04 3.70
CA THR A 515 -6.13 -0.71 3.07
C THR A 515 -5.73 0.34 4.10
N VAL A 516 -5.16 1.46 3.65
CA VAL A 516 -4.79 2.60 4.52
C VAL A 516 -5.25 3.95 3.94
N SER A 517 -5.00 5.03 4.68
CA SER A 517 -5.14 6.41 4.22
C SER A 517 -6.57 6.74 3.73
N HIS A 518 -6.69 7.48 2.62
CA HIS A 518 -7.95 7.96 2.07
C HIS A 518 -8.94 6.83 1.77
N THR A 519 -8.49 5.67 1.29
CA THR A 519 -9.35 4.51 1.00
C THR A 519 -10.01 3.98 2.29
N ALA A 520 -9.21 3.78 3.35
CA ALA A 520 -9.72 3.35 4.66
C ALA A 520 -10.63 4.41 5.33
N PHE A 521 -10.29 5.70 5.20
CA PHE A 521 -11.11 6.80 5.72
C PHE A 521 -12.44 6.94 4.98
N ASN A 522 -12.45 6.78 3.65
CA ASN A 522 -13.68 6.78 2.85
C ASN A 522 -14.59 5.60 3.19
N SER A 523 -14.02 4.42 3.49
CA SER A 523 -14.77 3.27 4.01
C SER A 523 -15.39 3.55 5.39
N LEU A 524 -14.68 4.26 6.28
CA LEU A 524 -15.22 4.67 7.59
C LEU A 524 -16.43 5.59 7.45
N MET A 525 -16.36 6.57 6.54
CA MET A 525 -17.41 7.59 6.40
C MET A 525 -18.65 7.11 5.63
N ASN A 526 -18.47 6.19 4.68
CA ASN A 526 -19.55 5.71 3.80
C ASN A 526 -19.97 4.25 4.07
N GLY A 527 -19.31 3.58 5.01
CA GLY A 527 -19.55 2.19 5.37
C GLY A 527 -20.76 1.98 6.28
N LYS A 528 -21.05 0.71 6.56
CA LYS A 528 -22.06 0.29 7.54
C LYS A 528 -21.50 0.32 8.96
N SER A 529 -22.35 0.54 9.97
CA SER A 529 -21.94 0.48 11.38
C SER A 529 -21.30 -0.85 11.79
N GLU A 530 -21.72 -1.97 11.19
CA GLU A 530 -21.16 -3.31 11.44
C GLU A 530 -19.67 -3.48 11.05
N HIS A 531 -19.12 -2.56 10.25
CA HIS A 531 -17.72 -2.55 9.86
C HIS A 531 -16.85 -1.56 10.66
N TYR A 532 -17.39 -0.84 11.65
CA TYR A 532 -16.61 0.14 12.42
C TYR A 532 -15.34 -0.46 13.04
N TYR A 533 -15.45 -1.65 13.66
CA TYR A 533 -14.31 -2.34 14.28
C TYR A 533 -13.31 -2.95 13.27
N SER A 534 -13.59 -2.88 11.97
CA SER A 534 -12.62 -3.22 10.94
C SER A 534 -11.64 -2.08 10.66
N ILE A 535 -11.86 -0.89 11.22
CA ILE A 535 -11.08 0.32 10.93
C ILE A 535 -10.47 0.90 12.21
N LEU A 536 -9.17 1.17 12.19
CA LEU A 536 -8.46 1.87 13.26
C LEU A 536 -8.01 3.25 12.76
N ASN A 537 -8.60 4.32 13.32
CA ASN A 537 -8.34 5.72 12.95
C ASN A 537 -7.68 6.57 14.07
N ASN A 538 -7.22 5.90 15.13
CA ASN A 538 -6.67 6.52 16.34
C ASN A 538 -5.34 5.82 16.77
N LEU A 539 -4.54 5.35 15.79
CA LEU A 539 -3.33 4.56 16.02
C LEU A 539 -2.35 5.23 16.99
N LYS A 540 -2.03 6.51 16.77
CA LYS A 540 -1.13 7.29 17.63
C LYS A 540 -1.71 7.47 19.04
N GLN A 541 -2.99 7.78 19.19
CA GLN A 541 -3.65 7.90 20.50
C GLN A 541 -3.58 6.60 21.30
N TRP A 542 -3.87 5.45 20.67
CA TRP A 542 -3.72 4.14 21.31
C TRP A 542 -2.29 3.86 21.76
N ALA A 543 -1.27 4.30 21.01
CA ALA A 543 0.12 4.16 21.43
C ALA A 543 0.44 4.90 22.74
N GLY A 544 -0.16 6.09 22.94
CA GLY A 544 -0.01 6.91 24.14
C GLY A 544 -0.94 6.54 25.31
N GLU A 545 -1.97 5.72 25.09
CA GLU A 545 -2.98 5.38 26.10
C GLU A 545 -2.67 4.04 26.80
N LYS A 546 -2.19 4.12 28.04
CA LYS A 546 -1.92 2.95 28.89
C LYS A 546 -3.21 2.19 29.22
N LYS A 547 -3.13 0.84 29.24
CA LYS A 547 -4.22 -0.10 29.59
C LYS A 547 -5.46 -0.02 28.67
N LYS A 548 -5.40 0.70 27.55
CA LYS A 548 -6.46 0.73 26.54
C LYS A 548 -6.35 -0.49 25.62
N HIS A 549 -7.31 -1.39 25.74
CA HIS A 549 -7.51 -2.47 24.79
C HIS A 549 -8.23 -1.95 23.55
N LEU A 550 -7.89 -2.47 22.38
CA LEU A 550 -8.66 -2.25 21.15
C LEU A 550 -9.34 -3.56 20.76
N ARG A 551 -10.59 -3.48 20.32
CA ARG A 551 -11.22 -4.57 19.59
C ARG A 551 -11.05 -4.33 18.11
N LEU A 552 -10.51 -5.32 17.41
CA LEU A 552 -10.42 -5.36 15.96
C LEU A 552 -11.33 -6.50 15.50
N LYS A 553 -12.23 -6.19 14.57
CA LYS A 553 -13.03 -7.20 13.89
C LYS A 553 -13.05 -6.90 12.40
N ASP A 554 -12.41 -7.74 11.58
CA ASP A 554 -12.33 -7.51 10.13
C ASP A 554 -13.68 -7.73 9.41
N LYS A 555 -13.72 -7.44 8.11
CA LYS A 555 -14.94 -7.60 7.30
C LYS A 555 -15.32 -9.06 7.02
N ARG A 556 -14.41 -10.03 7.21
CA ARG A 556 -14.70 -11.48 7.14
C ARG A 556 -15.29 -12.03 8.44
N GLY A 557 -15.01 -11.39 9.57
CA GLY A 557 -15.50 -11.76 10.89
C GLY A 557 -14.43 -12.24 11.87
N TYR A 558 -13.14 -12.19 11.53
CA TYR A 558 -12.05 -12.45 12.46
C TYR A 558 -12.04 -11.39 13.57
N ASP A 559 -12.15 -11.80 14.83
CA ASP A 559 -12.41 -10.93 15.99
C ASP A 559 -11.32 -11.13 17.05
N VAL A 560 -10.54 -10.08 17.33
CA VAL A 560 -9.40 -10.11 18.25
C VAL A 560 -9.38 -8.88 19.15
N VAL A 561 -9.00 -9.08 20.42
CA VAL A 561 -8.77 -7.99 21.37
C VAL A 561 -7.26 -7.75 21.49
N LEU A 562 -6.80 -6.63 20.96
CA LEU A 562 -5.43 -6.16 21.12
C LEU A 562 -5.24 -5.61 22.53
N ARG A 563 -4.08 -5.90 23.13
CA ARG A 563 -3.66 -5.34 24.43
C ARG A 563 -3.38 -3.83 24.33
N SER A 564 -3.04 -3.20 25.45
CA SER A 564 -2.47 -1.85 25.37
C SER A 564 -1.17 -1.88 24.57
N PHE A 565 -0.87 -0.81 23.83
CA PHE A 565 0.32 -0.77 23.00
C PHE A 565 1.60 -1.03 23.81
N SER A 566 1.66 -0.59 25.06
CA SER A 566 2.78 -0.87 25.98
C SER A 566 2.94 -2.37 26.25
N ASP A 567 1.84 -3.10 26.45
CA ASP A 567 1.83 -4.53 26.85
C ASP A 567 1.88 -5.51 25.66
N LEU A 568 1.78 -5.02 24.42
CA LEU A 568 1.80 -5.84 23.21
C LEU A 568 3.11 -6.64 23.06
N THR A 569 3.03 -7.93 22.74
CA THR A 569 4.20 -8.79 22.49
C THR A 569 4.57 -8.81 21.00
N GLU A 570 5.83 -9.14 20.68
CA GLU A 570 6.36 -9.13 19.29
C GLU A 570 5.63 -10.11 18.34
N GLN A 571 4.90 -11.10 18.89
CA GLN A 571 4.13 -12.11 18.18
C GLN A 571 2.68 -11.67 17.90
N GLU A 572 2.19 -10.65 18.61
CA GLU A 572 0.83 -10.12 18.42
C GLU A 572 0.75 -9.15 17.25
N ILE A 573 -0.47 -8.95 16.77
CA ILE A 573 -0.76 -8.05 15.65
C ILE A 573 -0.48 -6.61 16.11
N ASN A 574 0.41 -5.93 15.38
CA ASN A 574 0.82 -4.56 15.66
C ASN A 574 0.36 -3.62 14.53
N PRO A 575 -0.82 -2.97 14.64
CA PRO A 575 -1.34 -2.09 13.59
C PRO A 575 -0.41 -0.92 13.20
N ILE A 576 0.49 -0.50 14.09
CA ILE A 576 1.46 0.58 13.79
C ILE A 576 2.58 0.07 12.89
N GLU A 577 3.04 -1.17 13.07
CA GLU A 577 3.98 -1.84 12.16
C GLU A 577 3.34 -2.10 10.79
N LEU A 578 2.06 -2.51 10.75
CA LEU A 578 1.35 -2.72 9.49
C LEU A 578 1.09 -1.39 8.75
N TYR A 579 0.78 -0.31 9.46
CA TYR A 579 0.67 1.03 8.86
C TYR A 579 2.04 1.52 8.34
N ALA A 580 3.12 1.31 9.10
CA ALA A 580 4.48 1.64 8.66
C ALA A 580 4.95 0.81 7.46
N TYR A 581 4.50 -0.45 7.34
CA TYR A 581 4.70 -1.25 6.14
C TYR A 581 4.05 -0.60 4.91
N TYR A 582 2.78 -0.19 5.00
CA TYR A 582 2.11 0.49 3.88
C TYR A 582 2.76 1.82 3.51
N LEU A 583 3.13 2.66 4.49
CA LEU A 583 3.94 3.86 4.24
C LEU A 583 5.25 3.49 3.52
N GLY A 584 5.91 2.42 3.97
CA GLY A 584 7.14 1.91 3.39
C GLY A 584 7.01 1.41 1.95
N LEU A 585 5.83 1.03 1.48
CA LEU A 585 5.60 0.62 0.08
C LEU A 585 5.47 1.86 -0.83
N TYR A 586 4.82 2.93 -0.35
CA TYR A 586 4.84 4.21 -1.05
C TYR A 586 6.23 4.86 -1.05
N ILE A 587 7.03 4.67 0.01
CA ILE A 587 8.40 5.21 0.08
C ILE A 587 9.40 4.38 -0.74
N ASN A 588 9.40 3.04 -0.58
CA ASN A 588 10.38 2.13 -1.20
C ASN A 588 9.75 1.32 -2.35
N ASN A 589 9.82 1.83 -3.57
CA ASN A 589 9.35 1.17 -4.78
C ASN A 589 10.17 1.63 -6.01
N GLN A 590 10.04 0.99 -7.16
CA GLN A 590 10.88 1.30 -8.34
C GLN A 590 10.66 2.67 -9.00
N HIS A 591 9.67 3.48 -8.56
CA HIS A 591 9.59 4.89 -8.94
C HIS A 591 10.48 5.76 -8.03
N ASN A 592 10.46 5.49 -6.73
CA ASN A 592 11.15 6.31 -5.72
C ASN A 592 12.57 5.83 -5.39
N GLY A 593 12.89 4.55 -5.64
CA GLY A 593 14.11 3.90 -5.17
C GLY A 593 13.96 3.36 -3.74
N ILE A 594 15.09 3.19 -3.05
CA ILE A 594 15.16 2.60 -1.71
C ILE A 594 15.81 3.60 -0.74
N TYR A 595 15.09 3.93 0.32
CA TYR A 595 15.60 4.74 1.42
C TYR A 595 16.06 3.86 2.59
N LEU A 596 17.05 4.35 3.35
CA LEU A 596 17.61 3.62 4.49
C LEU A 596 17.67 4.46 5.79
N ASP A 597 17.62 5.79 5.72
CA ASP A 597 17.63 6.67 6.89
C ASP A 597 16.26 7.34 7.12
N TYR A 598 15.64 7.04 8.26
CA TYR A 598 14.31 7.52 8.61
C TYR A 598 14.33 8.25 9.96
N ILE A 599 13.61 9.36 10.04
CA ILE A 599 13.51 10.22 11.22
C ILE A 599 12.03 10.43 11.55
N LEU A 600 11.63 10.13 12.78
CA LEU A 600 10.25 10.31 13.28
C LEU A 600 10.14 11.46 14.27
N SER A 601 9.04 12.21 14.18
CA SER A 601 8.57 13.15 15.20
C SER A 601 7.87 12.43 16.36
N PHE A 602 7.84 13.05 17.55
CA PHE A 602 7.06 12.58 18.69
C PHE A 602 6.47 13.73 19.52
N PRO A 603 5.34 13.52 20.23
CA PRO A 603 4.82 14.53 21.15
C PRO A 603 5.70 14.60 22.39
N VAL A 604 5.87 15.81 22.95
CA VAL A 604 6.72 16.03 24.13
C VAL A 604 6.26 15.21 25.35
N THR A 605 4.96 14.87 25.39
CA THR A 605 4.33 14.15 26.51
C THR A 605 4.55 12.63 26.50
N TYR A 606 5.23 12.05 25.51
CA TYR A 606 5.38 10.60 25.37
C TYR A 606 6.53 10.01 26.20
N GLU A 607 6.23 8.98 26.99
CA GLU A 607 7.22 8.22 27.76
C GLU A 607 8.25 7.54 26.82
N LYS A 608 9.52 7.47 27.24
CA LYS A 608 10.63 6.93 26.42
C LYS A 608 10.33 5.53 25.87
N ALA A 609 9.79 4.64 26.70
CA ALA A 609 9.42 3.28 26.30
C ALA A 609 8.36 3.24 25.18
N VAL A 610 7.42 4.18 25.15
CA VAL A 610 6.42 4.29 24.07
C VAL A 610 7.08 4.74 22.78
N ARG A 611 7.94 5.79 22.84
CA ARG A 611 8.70 6.30 21.67
C ARG A 611 9.57 5.20 21.06
N GLU A 612 10.35 4.48 21.89
CA GLU A 612 11.19 3.36 21.46
C GLU A 612 10.38 2.21 20.82
N LYS A 613 9.17 1.93 21.32
CA LYS A 613 8.32 0.88 20.77
C LYS A 613 7.68 1.28 19.43
N ILE A 614 7.32 2.56 19.25
CA ILE A 614 6.89 3.09 17.94
C ILE A 614 8.06 3.02 16.96
N LEU A 615 9.27 3.45 17.34
CA LEU A 615 10.46 3.35 16.48
C LEU A 615 10.72 1.91 16.03
N LYS A 616 10.65 0.92 16.94
CA LYS A 616 10.77 -0.50 16.59
C LYS A 616 9.66 -0.99 15.66
N SER A 617 8.43 -0.53 15.88
CA SER A 617 7.28 -0.87 15.01
C SER A 617 7.48 -0.35 13.59
N PHE A 618 7.93 0.90 13.45
CA PHE A 618 8.30 1.49 12.16
C PHE A 618 9.53 0.81 11.54
N GLN A 619 10.54 0.48 12.33
CA GLN A 619 11.72 -0.25 11.88
C GLN A 619 11.36 -1.62 11.29
N ARG A 620 10.46 -2.37 11.94
CA ARG A 620 9.93 -3.64 11.41
C ARG A 620 9.14 -3.43 10.12
N GLY A 621 8.19 -2.50 10.10
CA GLY A 621 7.34 -2.21 8.94
C GLY A 621 8.12 -1.72 7.72
N LEU A 622 9.01 -0.74 7.90
CA LEU A 622 9.84 -0.18 6.83
C LEU A 622 10.89 -1.20 6.32
N LYS A 623 11.51 -1.99 7.21
CA LYS A 623 12.44 -3.05 6.78
C LYS A 623 11.74 -4.06 5.88
N LYS A 624 10.48 -4.41 6.19
CA LYS A 624 9.66 -5.36 5.42
C LYS A 624 9.44 -4.96 3.96
N THR A 625 9.55 -3.68 3.59
CA THR A 625 9.37 -3.23 2.19
C THR A 625 10.66 -3.27 1.37
N LEU A 626 11.81 -3.50 2.02
CA LEU A 626 13.08 -3.69 1.33
C LEU A 626 13.15 -5.07 0.66
N PRO A 627 13.68 -5.18 -0.57
CA PRO A 627 13.99 -6.46 -1.20
C PRO A 627 14.86 -7.36 -0.32
N VAL A 628 14.65 -8.68 -0.38
CA VAL A 628 15.38 -9.64 0.47
C VAL A 628 16.90 -9.55 0.25
N SER A 629 17.34 -9.35 -1.00
CA SER A 629 18.76 -9.14 -1.33
C SER A 629 19.39 -7.92 -0.65
N ILE A 630 18.62 -6.87 -0.37
CA ILE A 630 19.07 -5.72 0.45
C ILE A 630 19.16 -6.10 1.92
N GLN A 631 18.17 -6.85 2.43
CA GLN A 631 18.15 -7.28 3.83
C GLN A 631 19.25 -8.28 4.18
N GLN A 632 19.74 -9.04 3.19
CA GLN A 632 20.85 -9.99 3.30
C GLN A 632 22.25 -9.32 3.20
N ASP A 633 22.34 -8.10 2.65
CA ASP A 633 23.61 -7.35 2.58
C ASP A 633 23.91 -6.66 3.93
N GLU A 634 24.78 -7.26 4.74
CA GLU A 634 25.14 -6.75 6.06
C GLU A 634 25.75 -5.33 6.02
N GLU A 635 26.49 -4.96 4.97
CA GLU A 635 27.10 -3.62 4.88
C GLU A 635 26.07 -2.55 4.53
N VAL A 636 25.11 -2.88 3.67
CA VAL A 636 23.96 -2.00 3.38
C VAL A 636 23.06 -1.88 4.61
N MET A 637 22.75 -2.99 5.30
CA MET A 637 21.87 -2.96 6.46
C MET A 637 22.47 -2.28 7.70
N LYS A 638 23.79 -2.04 7.76
CA LYS A 638 24.39 -1.11 8.75
C LYS A 638 23.97 0.35 8.54
N LYS A 639 23.56 0.73 7.33
CA LYS A 639 23.04 2.08 7.01
C LYS A 639 21.57 2.22 7.41
N PHE A 640 20.79 1.13 7.34
CA PHE A 640 19.37 1.12 7.67
C PHE A 640 19.11 1.52 9.13
N ARG A 641 18.41 2.62 9.35
CA ARG A 641 18.08 3.13 10.68
C ARG A 641 16.76 3.89 10.71
N VAL A 642 16.04 3.72 11.82
CA VAL A 642 14.84 4.50 12.15
C VAL A 642 15.12 5.20 13.47
N THR A 643 15.11 6.53 13.49
CA THR A 643 15.60 7.34 14.61
C THR A 643 14.56 8.36 15.08
N SER A 644 14.63 8.75 16.36
CA SER A 644 13.90 9.91 16.86
C SER A 644 14.58 11.19 16.38
N GLY A 645 13.81 12.09 15.77
CA GLY A 645 14.19 13.49 15.60
C GLY A 645 13.81 14.32 16.82
N ALA A 646 13.68 15.64 16.59
CA ALA A 646 13.12 16.58 17.54
C ALA A 646 11.64 16.29 17.86
N SER A 647 11.11 16.89 18.93
CA SER A 647 9.67 16.84 19.20
C SER A 647 8.88 17.58 18.11
N GLU A 648 7.60 17.23 17.93
CA GLU A 648 6.70 17.88 16.95
C GLU A 648 6.77 19.42 16.96
N PRO A 649 6.56 20.12 18.09
CA PRO A 649 6.62 21.58 18.11
C PRO A 649 8.05 22.12 17.93
N ALA A 650 9.10 21.43 18.39
CA ALA A 650 10.49 21.88 18.19
C ALA A 650 10.92 21.72 16.73
N ALA A 651 10.54 20.64 16.05
CA ALA A 651 10.75 20.46 14.62
C ALA A 651 10.04 21.56 13.81
N TYR A 652 8.79 21.88 14.16
CA TYR A 652 8.11 23.02 13.54
C TYR A 652 8.82 24.35 13.82
N ALA A 653 9.28 24.62 15.06
CA ALA A 653 10.03 25.83 15.38
C ALA A 653 11.27 25.99 14.48
N ILE A 654 12.04 24.92 14.31
CA ILE A 654 13.23 24.88 13.45
C ILE A 654 12.86 25.31 12.02
N CYS A 655 11.81 24.72 11.44
CA CYS A 655 11.33 25.07 10.11
C CYS A 655 10.83 26.51 10.04
N ALA A 656 9.94 26.93 10.95
CA ALA A 656 9.34 28.25 10.97
C ALA A 656 10.34 29.38 11.20
N LEU A 657 11.35 29.20 12.04
CA LEU A 657 12.36 30.23 12.30
C LEU A 657 13.22 30.50 11.05
N GLN A 658 13.64 29.45 10.35
CA GLN A 658 14.30 29.59 9.03
C GLN A 658 13.34 30.19 7.99
N GLU A 659 12.06 29.78 8.00
CA GLU A 659 11.09 30.31 7.04
C GLU A 659 10.72 31.78 7.25
N TYR A 660 10.75 32.26 8.49
CA TYR A 660 10.63 33.67 8.83
C TYR A 660 11.97 34.40 8.93
N GLY A 661 13.06 33.88 8.35
CA GLY A 661 14.34 34.58 8.26
C GLY A 661 14.87 35.05 9.62
N PHE A 662 14.95 34.14 10.60
CA PHE A 662 15.63 34.38 11.88
C PHE A 662 17.06 33.88 11.81
N GLU A 663 17.97 34.79 11.54
CA GLU A 663 19.42 34.59 11.42
C GLU A 663 20.12 35.35 12.56
N PRO A 664 20.07 34.86 13.82
CA PRO A 664 20.72 35.52 14.95
C PRO A 664 22.24 35.47 14.83
N GLU A 665 22.91 36.60 15.07
CA GLU A 665 24.37 36.75 15.01
C GLU A 665 25.01 36.88 16.40
N GLU A 666 26.23 36.35 16.56
CA GLU A 666 27.07 36.43 17.77
C GLU A 666 26.36 35.93 19.05
N ASP A 667 26.07 36.84 19.99
CA ASP A 667 25.42 36.55 21.27
C ASP A 667 23.87 36.75 21.22
N GLU A 668 23.29 37.04 20.05
CA GLU A 668 21.85 37.25 19.90
C GLU A 668 21.03 35.99 20.24
N LYS A 669 19.88 36.21 20.89
CA LYS A 669 18.94 35.15 21.29
C LYS A 669 17.54 35.48 20.80
N THR A 670 17.10 34.76 19.77
CA THR A 670 15.71 34.74 19.35
C THR A 670 14.91 33.86 20.32
N TYR A 671 14.22 34.47 21.28
CA TYR A 671 13.31 33.75 22.17
C TYR A 671 12.02 33.40 21.42
N TYR A 672 11.52 32.18 21.58
CA TYR A 672 10.31 31.72 20.91
C TYR A 672 9.36 30.95 21.84
N GLY A 673 8.08 30.88 21.44
CA GLY A 673 7.09 29.97 21.99
C GLY A 673 6.20 29.41 20.88
N VAL A 674 6.12 28.09 20.75
CA VAL A 674 5.26 27.40 19.78
C VAL A 674 3.91 27.11 20.41
N PHE A 675 2.84 27.42 19.68
CA PHE A 675 1.49 26.93 19.96
C PHE A 675 1.09 26.01 18.82
N ASP A 676 1.30 24.70 18.99
CA ASP A 676 0.95 23.69 17.99
C ASP A 676 -0.47 23.18 18.23
N PHE A 677 -1.41 23.68 17.44
CA PHE A 677 -2.82 23.30 17.51
C PHE A 677 -3.10 22.20 16.48
N GLY A 678 -2.81 20.97 16.89
CA GLY A 678 -3.04 19.77 16.10
C GLY A 678 -4.50 19.31 16.09
N GLY A 679 -4.75 18.22 15.36
CA GLY A 679 -6.07 17.60 15.30
C GLY A 679 -6.49 16.94 16.62
N GLY A 680 -5.57 16.35 17.38
CA GLY A 680 -5.91 15.56 18.59
C GLY A 680 -5.43 16.15 19.92
N THR A 681 -4.46 17.07 19.90
CA THR A 681 -3.87 17.72 21.08
C THR A 681 -3.40 19.13 20.70
N THR A 682 -3.15 19.96 21.71
CA THR A 682 -2.42 21.21 21.55
C THR A 682 -1.17 21.12 22.40
N ASP A 683 -0.01 21.26 21.79
CA ASP A 683 1.28 21.09 22.45
C ASP A 683 2.07 22.42 22.39
N PHE A 684 2.78 22.75 23.48
CA PHE A 684 3.56 23.97 23.62
C PHE A 684 5.04 23.66 23.77
N ASP A 685 5.90 24.44 23.13
CA ASP A 685 7.36 24.38 23.30
C ASP A 685 7.91 25.80 23.48
N PHE A 686 8.86 25.98 24.39
CA PHE A 686 9.46 27.28 24.71
C PHE A 686 10.98 27.17 24.74
N GLY A 687 11.65 28.06 24.01
CA GLY A 687 13.08 27.95 23.80
C GLY A 687 13.78 29.23 23.31
N ILE A 688 15.05 29.03 22.99
CA ILE A 688 15.96 30.01 22.39
C ILE A 688 16.47 29.45 21.07
N TRP A 689 16.52 30.29 20.05
CA TRP A 689 17.24 30.10 18.80
C TRP A 689 18.43 31.07 18.76
N ARG A 690 19.62 30.55 18.45
CA ARG A 690 20.90 31.30 18.46
C ARG A 690 21.90 30.73 17.46
N GLU A 691 22.94 31.49 17.13
CA GLU A 691 24.11 31.00 16.42
C GLU A 691 24.80 29.84 17.20
N ALA A 692 25.45 28.95 16.47
CA ALA A 692 26.29 27.90 17.04
C ALA A 692 27.59 28.47 17.64
N GLY A 693 27.86 28.15 18.90
CA GLY A 693 29.04 28.68 19.58
C GLY A 693 30.36 28.04 19.11
N PRO A 694 31.52 28.55 19.56
CA PRO A 694 32.85 28.05 19.14
C PRO A 694 33.17 26.58 19.44
N LYS A 695 32.28 25.85 20.15
CA LYS A 695 32.37 24.40 20.42
C LYS A 695 31.36 23.58 19.63
N GLU A 696 30.62 24.22 18.73
CA GLU A 696 29.46 23.69 18.02
C GLU A 696 29.62 23.82 16.49
N THR A 697 30.86 23.95 16.01
CA THR A 697 31.30 24.28 14.63
C THR A 697 30.86 23.31 13.51
N ARG A 698 29.99 22.34 13.79
CA ARG A 698 29.28 21.52 12.80
C ARG A 698 27.95 22.17 12.37
N TYR A 699 27.43 23.05 13.22
CA TYR A 699 26.10 23.60 13.14
C TYR A 699 26.21 25.09 12.83
N ASP A 700 25.20 25.62 12.15
CA ASP A 700 25.00 27.06 11.96
C ASP A 700 24.20 27.61 13.14
N TYR A 701 23.17 26.87 13.57
CA TYR A 701 22.24 27.28 14.62
C TYR A 701 22.03 26.20 15.70
N VAL A 702 21.64 26.68 16.88
CA VAL A 702 21.21 25.83 18.01
C VAL A 702 19.83 26.25 18.47
N ILE A 703 18.94 25.27 18.55
CA ILE A 703 17.65 25.41 19.24
C ILE A 703 17.75 24.77 20.63
N GLU A 704 17.48 25.56 21.66
CA GLU A 704 17.49 25.13 23.06
C GLU A 704 16.09 25.28 23.64
N HIS A 705 15.37 24.17 23.79
CA HIS A 705 14.02 24.16 24.36
C HIS A 705 14.04 23.67 25.80
N PHE A 706 13.38 24.40 26.69
CA PHE A 706 13.59 24.28 28.15
C PHE A 706 12.32 24.27 28.99
N ALA A 707 11.18 24.58 28.39
CA ALA A 707 9.87 24.30 28.95
C ALA A 707 8.97 23.78 27.84
N ALA A 708 7.99 22.97 28.21
CA ALA A 708 6.94 22.51 27.33
C ALA A 708 5.63 22.44 28.12
N GLY A 709 4.52 22.37 27.40
CA GLY A 709 3.19 22.28 28.00
C GLY A 709 2.18 21.77 26.97
N GLY A 710 0.89 21.89 27.27
CA GLY A 710 -0.16 21.57 26.33
C GLY A 710 -1.50 21.28 26.98
N ASP A 711 -2.51 21.05 26.16
CA ASP A 711 -3.84 20.61 26.54
C ASP A 711 -4.23 19.39 25.69
N ARG A 712 -4.24 18.21 26.32
CA ARG A 712 -4.57 16.93 25.68
C ARG A 712 -6.02 16.82 25.20
N TYR A 713 -6.88 17.76 25.59
CA TYR A 713 -8.30 17.80 25.23
C TYR A 713 -8.63 19.00 24.33
N LEU A 714 -7.68 19.92 24.09
CA LEU A 714 -7.79 20.91 23.04
C LEU A 714 -7.14 20.34 21.78
N GLY A 715 -7.93 20.02 20.77
CA GLY A 715 -7.47 19.62 19.44
C GLY A 715 -8.66 19.79 18.49
N GLY A 716 -8.44 20.02 17.20
CA GLY A 716 -9.53 20.27 16.25
C GLY A 716 -10.65 19.21 16.31
N GLU A 717 -10.29 17.93 16.44
CA GLU A 717 -11.22 16.82 16.59
C GLU A 717 -11.91 16.79 17.95
N ASN A 718 -11.18 17.01 19.04
CA ASN A 718 -11.77 17.01 20.39
C ASN A 718 -12.77 18.17 20.54
N LEU A 719 -12.47 19.31 19.91
CA LEU A 719 -13.36 20.46 19.83
C LEU A 719 -14.61 20.12 19.01
N LEU A 720 -14.46 19.50 17.83
CA LEU A 720 -15.60 19.05 17.04
C LEU A 720 -16.44 17.98 17.74
N GLU A 721 -15.84 17.03 18.46
CA GLU A 721 -16.56 16.02 19.25
C GLU A 721 -17.31 16.66 20.43
N PHE A 722 -16.73 17.69 21.06
CA PHE A 722 -17.41 18.49 22.08
C PHE A 722 -18.63 19.24 21.49
N LEU A 723 -18.48 19.91 20.34
CA LEU A 723 -19.60 20.60 19.67
C LEU A 723 -20.68 19.61 19.22
N ALA A 724 -20.29 18.47 18.62
CA ALA A 724 -21.19 17.39 18.24
C ALA A 724 -21.97 16.86 19.44
N PHE A 725 -21.33 16.70 20.60
CA PHE A 725 -22.02 16.32 21.84
C PHE A 725 -23.02 17.38 22.33
N GLN A 726 -22.74 18.68 22.21
CA GLN A 726 -23.73 19.71 22.54
C GLN A 726 -24.92 19.70 21.58
N VAL A 727 -24.69 19.56 20.27
CA VAL A 727 -25.77 19.42 19.27
C VAL A 727 -26.62 18.18 19.55
N PHE A 728 -26.00 17.02 19.81
CA PHE A 728 -26.67 15.79 20.24
C PHE A 728 -27.53 16.00 21.50
N LYS A 729 -26.96 16.64 22.53
CA LYS A 729 -27.61 16.94 23.81
C LYS A 729 -28.79 17.90 23.66
N ASN A 730 -28.68 18.92 22.81
CA ASN A 730 -29.76 19.85 22.52
C ASN A 730 -30.89 19.16 21.70
N ASN A 731 -30.55 18.17 20.87
CA ASN A 731 -31.48 17.34 20.09
C ASN A 731 -31.95 16.04 20.79
N GLN A 732 -31.74 15.91 22.11
CA GLN A 732 -32.01 14.69 22.89
C GLN A 732 -33.45 14.14 22.77
N LYS A 733 -34.44 14.92 22.33
CA LYS A 733 -35.80 14.45 22.07
C LYS A 733 -35.82 13.58 20.80
N THR A 734 -35.37 14.14 19.68
CA THR A 734 -35.21 13.45 18.39
C THR A 734 -34.38 12.18 18.52
N MET A 735 -33.30 12.23 19.32
CA MET A 735 -32.45 11.07 19.60
C MET A 735 -33.21 9.91 20.27
N ARG A 736 -34.14 10.21 21.18
CA ARG A 736 -34.98 9.17 21.82
C ARG A 736 -36.03 8.63 20.86
N GLU A 737 -36.68 9.50 20.10
CA GLU A 737 -37.73 9.14 19.13
C GLU A 737 -37.20 8.24 18.00
N LEU A 738 -35.98 8.51 17.53
CA LEU A 738 -35.29 7.71 16.50
C LEU A 738 -34.42 6.57 17.05
N ASN A 739 -34.35 6.42 18.39
CA ASN A 739 -33.53 5.44 19.10
C ASN A 739 -32.01 5.50 18.76
N ILE A 740 -31.49 6.71 18.57
CA ILE A 740 -30.08 7.01 18.27
C ILE A 740 -29.30 7.20 19.57
N SER A 741 -28.03 6.78 19.59
CA SER A 741 -27.10 7.03 20.70
C SER A 741 -25.74 7.51 20.21
N PHE A 742 -25.00 8.17 21.10
CA PHE A 742 -23.67 8.73 20.87
C PHE A 742 -22.70 8.31 21.99
N ILE A 743 -21.40 8.40 21.74
CA ILE A 743 -20.39 8.26 22.80
C ILE A 743 -20.38 9.48 23.74
N LEU A 744 -19.67 9.37 24.86
CA LEU A 744 -19.30 10.50 25.70
C LEU A 744 -17.88 10.95 25.34
N PRO A 745 -17.67 12.11 24.71
CA PRO A 745 -16.32 12.64 24.49
C PRO A 745 -15.57 12.92 25.80
N ALA A 746 -14.26 13.11 25.69
CA ALA A 746 -13.46 13.62 26.81
C ALA A 746 -13.98 14.98 27.31
N GLU A 747 -13.77 15.28 28.60
CA GLU A 747 -14.30 16.45 29.33
C GLU A 747 -15.84 16.60 29.38
N CYS A 748 -16.62 15.92 28.54
CA CYS A 748 -18.08 15.93 28.60
C CYS A 748 -18.64 15.18 29.83
N MET A 749 -19.79 15.64 30.33
CA MET A 749 -20.50 15.02 31.45
C MET A 749 -21.84 14.45 31.00
N ARG A 750 -22.26 13.33 31.61
CA ARG A 750 -23.63 12.80 31.46
C ARG A 750 -24.64 13.82 31.99
N PHE A 751 -25.76 13.95 31.28
CA PHE A 751 -26.90 14.80 31.66
C PHE A 751 -28.11 13.96 32.12
N PRO A 752 -29.06 14.52 32.88
CA PRO A 752 -30.26 13.78 33.29
C PRO A 752 -31.04 13.25 32.08
N GLY A 753 -31.42 11.97 32.09
CA GLY A 753 -32.12 11.34 30.96
C GLY A 753 -31.20 10.82 29.85
N SER A 754 -29.87 10.83 30.04
CA SER A 754 -28.88 10.32 29.07
C SER A 754 -28.58 8.82 29.19
N GLU A 755 -29.25 8.11 30.09
CA GLU A 755 -28.93 6.72 30.48
C GLU A 755 -29.01 5.78 29.27
N THR A 756 -29.99 6.00 28.39
CA THR A 756 -30.16 5.22 27.15
C THR A 756 -29.59 5.89 25.89
N LEU A 757 -29.03 7.11 26.01
CA LEU A 757 -28.53 7.89 24.88
C LEU A 757 -27.01 7.88 24.76
N ILE A 758 -26.29 7.55 25.85
CA ILE A 758 -24.83 7.57 25.91
C ILE A 758 -24.28 6.16 26.19
N ASN A 759 -23.64 5.55 25.19
CA ASN A 759 -22.97 4.25 25.25
C ASN A 759 -21.81 4.16 24.25
N GLU A 760 -21.05 3.07 24.31
CA GLU A 760 -19.84 2.81 23.50
C GLU A 760 -20.10 1.76 22.39
N SER A 761 -21.27 1.78 21.75
CA SER A 761 -21.52 0.93 20.57
C SER A 761 -20.84 1.50 19.32
N GLN A 762 -20.60 0.63 18.33
CA GLN A 762 -20.08 1.01 17.02
C GLN A 762 -20.94 2.08 16.31
N GLU A 763 -22.27 1.99 16.44
CA GLU A 763 -23.20 3.02 15.95
C GLU A 763 -22.96 4.34 16.67
N SER A 764 -22.74 4.32 17.98
CA SER A 764 -22.48 5.53 18.77
C SER A 764 -21.15 6.20 18.45
N TYR A 765 -20.12 5.44 18.09
CA TYR A 765 -18.88 5.99 17.55
C TYR A 765 -19.07 6.57 16.14
N LEU A 766 -19.75 5.84 15.24
CA LEU A 766 -19.99 6.28 13.87
C LEU A 766 -20.89 7.52 13.82
N ASN A 767 -21.95 7.57 14.62
CA ASN A 767 -22.83 8.74 14.79
C ASN A 767 -22.06 9.99 15.22
N MET A 768 -21.12 9.83 16.17
CA MET A 768 -20.25 10.93 16.58
C MET A 768 -19.41 11.43 15.42
N LYS A 769 -18.78 10.53 14.64
CA LYS A 769 -17.99 10.94 13.46
C LYS A 769 -18.81 11.56 12.34
N GLN A 770 -19.99 11.02 12.03
CA GLN A 770 -20.92 11.64 11.07
C GLN A 770 -21.28 13.07 11.49
N LEU A 771 -21.59 13.31 12.76
CA LEU A 771 -21.93 14.64 13.25
C LEU A 771 -20.73 15.59 13.31
N VAL A 772 -19.54 15.10 13.67
CA VAL A 772 -18.26 15.83 13.60
C VAL A 772 -18.02 16.37 12.19
N GLU A 773 -18.15 15.53 11.16
CA GLU A 773 -17.94 15.98 9.77
C GLU A 773 -18.99 16.99 9.28
N LYS A 774 -20.24 16.92 9.78
CA LYS A 774 -21.24 17.96 9.49
C LYS A 774 -20.95 19.30 10.18
N LEU A 775 -20.24 19.30 11.31
CA LEU A 775 -19.86 20.51 12.06
C LEU A 775 -18.49 21.07 11.65
N ARG A 776 -17.62 20.27 11.01
CA ARG A 776 -16.29 20.67 10.54
C ARG A 776 -16.26 22.03 9.81
N PRO A 777 -17.17 22.34 8.85
CA PRO A 777 -17.14 23.61 8.13
C PRO A 777 -17.32 24.84 9.03
N LEU A 778 -18.01 24.73 10.17
CA LEU A 778 -18.19 25.82 11.13
C LEU A 778 -16.89 26.15 11.88
N TRP A 779 -16.14 25.11 12.24
CA TRP A 779 -14.88 25.24 12.96
C TRP A 779 -13.75 25.72 12.05
N GLU A 780 -13.59 25.05 10.91
CA GLU A 780 -12.52 25.32 9.95
C GLU A 780 -12.83 26.52 9.04
N LYS A 781 -14.03 27.11 9.16
CA LYS A 781 -14.51 28.29 8.41
C LYS A 781 -14.32 28.13 6.89
N HIS A 782 -14.72 26.97 6.37
CA HIS A 782 -14.72 26.69 4.92
C HIS A 782 -15.61 27.68 4.17
N ASP A 783 -15.34 27.87 2.87
CA ASP A 783 -16.18 28.73 2.03
C ASP A 783 -17.67 28.37 2.15
N GLN A 784 -18.49 29.43 2.25
CA GLN A 784 -19.95 29.35 2.38
C GLN A 784 -20.43 28.50 3.57
N TYR A 785 -19.64 28.37 4.65
CA TYR A 785 -20.09 27.63 5.85
C TYR A 785 -21.37 28.22 6.45
N GLU A 786 -21.53 29.55 6.46
CA GLU A 786 -22.72 30.25 6.98
C GLU A 786 -24.03 29.72 6.36
N GLU A 787 -24.08 29.57 5.03
CA GLU A 787 -25.24 29.04 4.30
C GLU A 787 -25.67 27.63 4.78
N LYS A 788 -24.73 26.84 5.31
CA LYS A 788 -24.99 25.48 5.86
C LYS A 788 -25.68 25.53 7.23
N PHE A 789 -25.61 26.65 7.95
CA PHE A 789 -26.17 26.83 9.30
C PHE A 789 -27.28 27.89 9.40
N GLU A 790 -27.43 28.78 8.42
CA GLU A 790 -28.45 29.86 8.37
C GLU A 790 -29.87 29.43 8.79
N LYS A 791 -30.27 28.20 8.47
CA LYS A 791 -31.63 27.68 8.73
C LYS A 791 -31.84 27.22 10.18
N GLY A 792 -30.82 27.32 11.04
CA GLY A 792 -30.87 26.83 12.42
C GLY A 792 -30.96 25.30 12.52
N MET A 793 -30.65 24.59 11.43
CA MET A 793 -30.70 23.13 11.36
C MET A 793 -29.69 22.55 10.36
N ILE A 794 -29.17 21.37 10.69
CA ILE A 794 -28.36 20.55 9.79
C ILE A 794 -29.01 19.18 9.56
N ARG A 795 -28.58 18.47 8.52
CA ARG A 795 -29.00 17.09 8.23
C ARG A 795 -27.82 16.14 8.30
N ALA A 796 -27.99 15.05 9.04
CA ALA A 796 -27.01 13.99 9.19
C ALA A 796 -27.63 12.62 8.94
N ASP A 797 -26.87 11.72 8.31
CA ASP A 797 -27.22 10.31 8.24
C ASP A 797 -26.64 9.63 9.48
N LEU A 798 -27.50 9.02 10.29
CA LEU A 798 -27.17 8.45 11.61
C LEU A 798 -27.70 7.03 11.72
N PHE A 799 -27.27 6.27 12.73
CA PHE A 799 -27.67 4.89 12.97
C PHE A 799 -28.40 4.78 14.31
N ASP A 800 -29.52 4.03 14.33
CA ASP A 800 -30.15 3.63 15.59
C ASP A 800 -29.42 2.46 16.26
N LYS A 801 -29.77 2.13 17.49
CA LYS A 801 -29.16 1.02 18.27
C LYS A 801 -29.35 -0.39 17.68
N THR A 802 -30.06 -0.54 16.56
CA THR A 802 -30.16 -1.81 15.82
C THR A 802 -29.24 -1.85 14.60
N GLY A 803 -28.47 -0.78 14.36
CA GLY A 803 -27.65 -0.62 13.16
C GLY A 803 -28.43 -0.12 11.93
N GLN A 804 -29.71 0.26 12.09
CA GLN A 804 -30.49 0.79 10.97
C GLN A 804 -30.17 2.27 10.73
N ALA A 805 -29.72 2.58 9.51
CA ALA A 805 -29.54 3.95 9.06
C ALA A 805 -30.86 4.74 9.07
N LYS A 806 -30.84 5.92 9.68
CA LYS A 806 -31.83 6.98 9.64
C LYS A 806 -31.23 8.09 8.78
N LEU A 807 -31.74 8.22 7.56
CA LEU A 807 -31.21 9.18 6.60
C LEU A 807 -31.81 10.57 6.85
N ASN A 808 -31.01 11.61 6.60
CA ASN A 808 -31.41 13.03 6.67
C ASN A 808 -32.07 13.42 8.00
N VAL A 809 -31.55 12.96 9.14
CA VAL A 809 -32.03 13.37 10.47
C VAL A 809 -31.80 14.88 10.63
N GLU A 810 -32.90 15.62 10.82
CA GLU A 810 -32.86 17.06 11.06
C GLU A 810 -32.48 17.33 12.53
N LEU A 811 -31.38 18.08 12.71
CA LEU A 811 -30.82 18.45 14.00
C LEU A 811 -30.86 19.97 14.12
N LEU A 812 -31.49 20.49 15.18
CA LEU A 812 -31.45 21.92 15.51
C LEU A 812 -30.03 22.32 15.93
N VAL A 813 -29.54 23.44 15.40
CA VAL A 813 -28.21 23.98 15.68
C VAL A 813 -28.33 25.48 15.90
N ASP A 814 -27.86 25.96 17.05
CA ASP A 814 -27.62 27.39 17.29
C ASP A 814 -26.16 27.69 16.93
N GLN A 815 -25.96 28.38 15.80
CA GLN A 815 -24.62 28.75 15.34
C GLN A 815 -23.89 29.63 16.36
N ASN A 816 -24.58 30.55 17.02
CA ASN A 816 -23.97 31.48 17.96
C ASN A 816 -23.53 30.76 19.24
N GLU A 817 -24.33 29.80 19.73
CA GLU A 817 -23.93 28.93 20.85
C GLU A 817 -22.65 28.16 20.52
N LEU A 818 -22.58 27.54 19.33
CA LEU A 818 -21.40 26.78 18.91
C LEU A 818 -20.16 27.66 18.69
N GLU A 819 -20.31 28.85 18.10
CA GLU A 819 -19.19 29.78 17.91
C GLU A 819 -18.67 30.34 19.24
N GLN A 820 -19.55 30.67 20.19
CA GLN A 820 -19.14 31.05 21.55
C GLN A 820 -18.38 29.91 22.24
N LEU A 821 -18.86 28.67 22.13
CA LEU A 821 -18.20 27.49 22.70
C LEU A 821 -16.82 27.22 22.08
N ILE A 822 -16.65 27.49 20.78
CA ILE A 822 -15.35 27.48 20.09
C ILE A 822 -14.41 28.51 20.72
N GLU A 823 -14.85 29.77 20.81
CA GLU A 823 -14.05 30.85 21.39
C GLU A 823 -13.64 30.56 22.84
N GLU A 824 -14.57 30.14 23.70
CA GLU A 824 -14.32 29.83 25.10
C GLU A 824 -13.29 28.69 25.27
N ARG A 825 -13.38 27.62 24.45
CA ARG A 825 -12.47 26.47 24.57
C ARG A 825 -11.05 26.79 24.09
N ILE A 826 -10.91 27.64 23.07
CA ILE A 826 -9.62 28.13 22.56
C ILE A 826 -9.02 29.17 23.50
N GLU A 827 -9.83 30.09 24.03
CA GLU A 827 -9.37 31.11 24.99
C GLU A 827 -8.80 30.46 26.27
N LYS A 828 -9.39 29.35 26.73
CA LYS A 828 -8.81 28.50 27.80
C LYS A 828 -7.42 27.96 27.42
N GLY A 829 -7.23 27.51 26.18
CA GLY A 829 -5.95 27.03 25.66
C GLY A 829 -4.88 28.12 25.59
N ILE A 830 -5.24 29.30 25.07
CA ILE A 830 -4.35 30.46 24.97
C ILE A 830 -3.98 30.98 26.36
N LYS A 831 -4.91 31.00 27.32
CA LYS A 831 -4.61 31.27 28.74
C LYS A 831 -3.56 30.30 29.30
N ASN A 832 -3.74 28.99 29.07
CA ASN A 832 -2.77 27.97 29.49
C ASN A 832 -1.40 28.16 28.83
N PHE A 833 -1.35 28.58 27.57
CA PHE A 833 -0.11 28.92 26.87
C PHE A 833 0.62 30.08 27.53
N PHE A 834 -0.04 31.23 27.76
CA PHE A 834 0.59 32.38 28.43
C PHE A 834 0.96 32.09 29.90
N GLU A 835 0.21 31.25 30.59
CA GLU A 835 0.62 30.74 31.91
C GLU A 835 1.88 29.89 31.85
N SER A 836 1.98 28.97 30.89
CA SER A 836 3.18 28.14 30.68
C SER A 836 4.38 29.00 30.26
N LEU A 837 4.17 29.96 29.35
CA LEU A 837 5.16 30.93 28.88
C LEU A 837 5.74 31.74 30.03
N ARG A 838 4.91 32.35 30.89
CA ARG A 838 5.40 33.08 32.08
C ARG A 838 6.26 32.20 32.98
N ARG A 839 5.87 30.94 33.22
CA ARG A 839 6.60 30.01 34.08
C ARG A 839 7.90 29.53 33.46
N ALA A 840 7.91 29.33 32.14
CA ALA A 840 9.10 29.00 31.36
C ALA A 840 10.15 30.12 31.44
N PHE A 841 9.72 31.37 31.22
CA PHE A 841 10.59 32.53 31.07
C PHE A 841 10.95 33.25 32.39
N ALA A 842 10.26 32.97 33.51
CA ALA A 842 10.58 33.53 34.83
C ALA A 842 11.81 32.90 35.52
N ARG A 843 12.56 32.01 34.86
CA ARG A 843 13.72 31.34 35.45
C ARG A 843 14.94 32.28 35.51
N PRO A 844 15.70 32.36 36.63
CA PRO A 844 16.85 33.27 36.75
C PRO A 844 17.99 33.06 35.75
N GLU A 845 18.03 31.90 35.10
CA GLU A 845 19.00 31.54 34.04
C GLU A 845 18.67 32.22 32.70
N ILE A 846 17.42 32.64 32.52
CA ILE A 846 16.94 33.39 31.37
C ILE A 846 17.15 34.86 31.72
N GLY A 847 17.94 35.55 30.91
CA GLY A 847 18.30 36.95 31.12
C GLY A 847 17.14 37.90 30.85
N LYS A 848 17.46 39.16 30.57
CA LYS A 848 16.46 40.08 30.06
C LYS A 848 15.89 39.55 28.73
N ILE A 849 14.57 39.64 28.59
CA ILE A 849 13.82 39.26 27.40
C ILE A 849 13.35 40.56 26.75
N ASP A 850 13.82 40.82 25.53
CA ASP A 850 13.42 42.03 24.80
C ASP A 850 12.19 41.81 23.91
N LYS A 851 12.06 40.60 23.33
CA LYS A 851 10.90 40.11 22.56
C LYS A 851 10.80 38.59 22.63
N VAL A 852 9.57 38.05 22.59
CA VAL A 852 9.26 36.63 22.36
C VAL A 852 8.45 36.47 21.07
N ASN A 853 8.91 35.57 20.20
CA ASN A 853 8.27 35.26 18.92
C ASN A 853 7.33 34.06 19.10
N ILE A 854 6.02 34.29 18.98
CA ILE A 854 4.99 33.26 19.12
C ILE A 854 4.75 32.64 17.75
N LEU A 855 5.09 31.37 17.59
CA LEU A 855 4.97 30.61 16.34
C LEU A 855 3.70 29.76 16.41
N LEU A 856 2.73 30.02 15.53
CA LEU A 856 1.53 29.19 15.42
C LEU A 856 1.79 27.99 14.52
N ALA A 857 1.45 26.78 14.98
CA ALA A 857 1.62 25.53 14.24
C ALA A 857 0.33 24.70 14.20
N GLY A 858 0.29 23.71 13.32
CA GLY A 858 -0.86 22.83 13.12
C GLY A 858 -1.99 23.47 12.30
N ASN A 859 -2.80 22.61 11.65
CA ASN A 859 -3.89 23.06 10.79
C ASN A 859 -4.97 23.85 11.54
N SER A 860 -5.20 23.60 12.84
CA SER A 860 -6.24 24.34 13.60
C SER A 860 -5.87 25.80 13.85
N CYS A 861 -4.58 26.16 13.83
CA CYS A 861 -4.15 27.56 13.90
C CYS A 861 -4.43 28.37 12.62
N LYS A 862 -4.85 27.74 11.51
CA LYS A 862 -5.33 28.46 10.32
C LYS A 862 -6.65 29.21 10.59
N SER A 863 -7.40 28.82 11.62
CA SER A 863 -8.67 29.46 11.98
C SER A 863 -8.46 30.92 12.44
N PRO A 864 -9.17 31.91 11.86
CA PRO A 864 -9.07 33.32 12.27
C PRO A 864 -9.39 33.56 13.75
N VAL A 865 -10.21 32.69 14.36
CA VAL A 865 -10.56 32.74 15.79
C VAL A 865 -9.30 32.66 16.67
N VAL A 866 -8.36 31.78 16.32
CA VAL A 866 -7.11 31.58 17.07
C VAL A 866 -6.26 32.85 17.04
N MET A 867 -6.08 33.43 15.85
CA MET A 867 -5.31 34.67 15.64
C MET A 867 -5.93 35.86 16.40
N ASN A 868 -7.25 36.02 16.34
CA ASN A 868 -7.98 37.09 17.02
C ASN A 868 -7.86 36.99 18.55
N LEU A 869 -8.02 35.78 19.11
CA LEU A 869 -7.86 35.54 20.55
C LEU A 869 -6.42 35.71 21.01
N PHE A 870 -5.42 35.32 20.21
CA PHE A 870 -4.02 35.58 20.53
C PHE A 870 -3.71 37.07 20.56
N ASN A 871 -4.15 37.86 19.57
CA ASN A 871 -3.98 39.30 19.55
C ASN A 871 -4.60 39.98 20.79
N LYS A 872 -5.81 39.57 21.18
CA LYS A 872 -6.49 40.00 22.41
C LYS A 872 -5.68 39.67 23.68
N TRP A 873 -5.08 38.48 23.76
CA TRP A 873 -4.29 38.07 24.93
C TRP A 873 -2.89 38.67 24.99
N MET A 874 -2.20 38.87 23.87
CA MET A 874 -0.91 39.58 23.84
C MET A 874 -1.05 41.00 24.38
N GLN A 875 -2.06 41.76 23.93
CA GLN A 875 -2.33 43.11 24.44
C GLN A 875 -2.58 43.11 25.95
N LYS A 876 -3.34 42.12 26.45
CA LYS A 876 -3.65 41.96 27.88
C LYS A 876 -2.42 41.58 28.72
N GLU A 877 -1.54 40.73 28.23
CA GLU A 877 -0.30 40.34 28.93
C GLU A 877 0.75 41.46 28.89
N GLN A 878 0.85 42.20 27.78
CA GLN A 878 1.75 43.35 27.66
C GLN A 878 1.36 44.50 28.62
N GLN A 879 0.06 44.69 28.87
CA GLN A 879 -0.43 45.65 29.88
C GLN A 879 -0.18 45.19 31.33
N ASN A 880 0.24 43.95 31.57
CA ASN A 880 0.39 43.41 32.92
C ASN A 880 1.84 43.50 33.43
N SER A 881 2.22 44.68 33.91
CA SER A 881 3.55 44.98 34.45
C SER A 881 3.97 44.09 35.64
N GLN A 882 3.04 43.41 36.33
CA GLN A 882 3.39 42.46 37.38
C GLN A 882 4.05 41.18 36.84
N ASN A 883 3.79 40.81 35.58
CA ASN A 883 4.27 39.57 34.99
C ASN A 883 5.65 39.70 34.32
N TRP A 884 5.94 40.88 33.74
CA TRP A 884 7.09 41.09 32.85
C TRP A 884 7.93 42.34 33.19
N GLY A 885 7.63 43.04 34.28
CA GLY A 885 8.36 44.23 34.74
C GLY A 885 8.00 45.52 33.96
N GLU A 886 8.97 46.42 33.79
CA GLU A 886 8.90 47.48 32.77
C GLU A 886 9.07 46.82 31.40
N ALA A 887 7.99 46.21 30.91
CA ALA A 887 7.96 45.52 29.63
C ALA A 887 8.26 46.48 28.47
N SER A 888 8.95 45.99 27.45
CA SER A 888 9.16 46.72 26.20
C SER A 888 7.84 46.99 25.49
N ASP A 889 7.75 48.13 24.81
CA ASP A 889 6.78 48.31 23.74
C ASP A 889 7.09 47.26 22.65
N ASN A 890 6.21 46.26 22.52
CA ASN A 890 6.27 45.08 21.64
C ASN A 890 7.05 43.85 22.18
N LEU A 891 6.82 43.47 23.45
CA LEU A 891 7.32 42.23 24.06
C LEU A 891 6.92 40.95 23.30
N PHE A 892 5.76 40.90 22.65
CA PHE A 892 5.30 39.74 21.88
C PHE A 892 5.14 40.09 20.40
N GLU A 893 5.59 39.19 19.53
CA GLU A 893 5.26 39.21 18.11
C GLU A 893 4.73 37.85 17.69
N ILE A 894 3.65 37.82 16.91
CA ILE A 894 3.01 36.58 16.47
C ILE A 894 3.29 36.29 15.00
N PHE A 895 3.60 35.03 14.72
CA PHE A 895 3.84 34.49 13.41
C PHE A 895 2.75 33.47 13.08
N PRO A 896 1.95 33.68 12.02
CA PRO A 896 0.89 32.76 11.59
C PRO A 896 1.42 31.35 11.23
N PRO A 897 0.54 30.38 10.95
CA PRO A 897 0.98 29.10 10.39
C PRO A 897 1.58 29.28 8.99
N LEU A 898 2.69 28.61 8.70
CA LEU A 898 3.30 28.59 7.37
C LEU A 898 2.29 28.14 6.29
N GLY A 899 2.48 28.63 5.07
CA GLY A 899 1.57 28.34 3.94
C GLY A 899 0.22 29.09 4.00
N THR A 900 0.11 30.13 4.82
CA THR A 900 -1.04 31.05 4.83
C THR A 900 -0.66 32.42 4.25
N GLU A 901 -1.61 33.16 3.67
CA GLU A 901 -1.35 34.52 3.17
C GLU A 901 -0.78 35.46 4.25
N ALA A 902 -1.21 35.30 5.50
CA ALA A 902 -0.67 36.06 6.63
C ALA A 902 0.78 35.66 6.96
N ALA A 903 1.18 34.41 6.73
CA ALA A 903 2.58 33.99 6.82
C ALA A 903 3.42 34.55 5.67
N TYR A 904 2.93 34.48 4.42
CA TYR A 904 3.64 35.04 3.26
C TYR A 904 3.90 36.53 3.42
N ALA A 905 2.91 37.31 3.88
CA ALA A 905 3.09 38.73 4.21
C ALA A 905 4.20 38.95 5.27
N LYS A 906 4.27 38.11 6.31
CA LYS A 906 5.32 38.17 7.34
C LYS A 906 6.72 37.81 6.83
N GLN A 907 6.82 36.96 5.80
CA GLN A 907 8.09 36.64 5.14
C GLN A 907 8.55 37.76 4.20
N GLU A 908 7.61 38.38 3.47
CA GLU A 908 7.84 39.56 2.62
C GLU A 908 8.27 40.79 3.45
N GLU A 909 7.65 41.03 4.61
CA GLU A 909 8.04 42.05 5.60
C GLU A 909 9.52 41.94 6.03
N LYS A 910 10.06 40.71 6.04
CA LYS A 910 11.44 40.41 6.40
C LYS A 910 12.38 40.25 5.19
N HIS A 911 11.95 40.68 4.01
CA HIS A 911 12.73 40.64 2.76
C HIS A 911 13.19 39.24 2.32
N LYS A 912 12.56 38.16 2.80
CA LYS A 912 12.86 36.80 2.32
C LYS A 912 12.15 36.57 0.97
N ALA A 913 12.82 35.86 0.05
CA ALA A 913 12.15 35.33 -1.14
C ALA A 913 11.12 34.27 -0.72
N VAL A 914 9.84 34.52 -0.99
CA VAL A 914 8.75 33.64 -0.55
C VAL A 914 8.43 32.60 -1.60
N ASN A 915 8.55 31.32 -1.23
CA ASN A 915 7.96 30.23 -2.01
C ASN A 915 6.46 30.11 -1.66
N ARG A 916 5.60 30.40 -2.62
CA ARG A 916 4.13 30.26 -2.50
C ARG A 916 3.59 28.97 -3.10
N ASP A 917 4.45 28.10 -3.65
CA ASP A 917 4.05 26.79 -4.16
C ASP A 917 3.71 25.85 -3.00
N VAL A 918 2.41 25.62 -2.79
CA VAL A 918 1.86 24.77 -1.72
C VAL A 918 2.33 23.31 -1.84
N LEU A 919 2.76 22.87 -3.02
CA LEU A 919 3.23 21.50 -3.25
C LEU A 919 4.68 21.26 -2.79
N THR A 920 5.48 22.32 -2.63
CA THR A 920 6.90 22.23 -2.23
C THR A 920 7.25 23.04 -0.99
N ALA A 921 6.49 24.09 -0.66
CA ALA A 921 6.72 24.91 0.52
C ALA A 921 6.25 24.21 1.82
N PRO A 922 6.98 24.38 2.93
CA PRO A 922 6.50 23.93 4.23
C PRO A 922 5.26 24.71 4.65
N THR A 923 4.30 24.02 5.26
CA THR A 923 3.05 24.58 5.79
C THR A 923 2.97 24.38 7.31
N GLY A 924 1.96 24.97 7.95
CA GLY A 924 1.63 24.75 9.37
C GLY A 924 1.52 23.28 9.77
N LYS A 925 1.29 22.36 8.82
CA LYS A 925 1.25 20.91 9.05
C LYS A 925 2.49 20.19 8.50
N THR A 926 2.92 20.46 7.27
CA THR A 926 4.07 19.75 6.69
C THR A 926 5.41 20.17 7.31
N GLY A 927 5.51 21.38 7.87
CA GLY A 927 6.74 21.95 8.44
C GLY A 927 7.38 21.13 9.57
N VAL A 928 6.61 20.30 10.28
CA VAL A 928 7.16 19.33 11.26
C VAL A 928 8.13 18.37 10.55
N ALA A 929 7.71 17.77 9.44
CA ALA A 929 8.50 16.78 8.70
C ALA A 929 9.75 17.42 8.05
N PHE A 930 9.63 18.64 7.51
CA PHE A 930 10.78 19.44 7.04
C PHE A 930 11.78 19.70 8.19
N GLY A 931 11.28 20.11 9.36
CA GLY A 931 12.09 20.35 10.55
C GLY A 931 12.87 19.12 11.03
N LEU A 932 12.33 17.90 10.87
CA LEU A 932 13.06 16.65 11.17
C LEU A 932 14.29 16.46 10.28
N VAL A 933 14.17 16.74 8.97
CA VAL A 933 15.27 16.60 8.00
C VAL A 933 16.32 17.70 8.20
N GLN A 934 15.87 18.93 8.49
CA GLN A 934 16.75 20.06 8.82
C GLN A 934 17.54 19.82 10.12
N SER A 935 16.92 19.20 11.13
CA SER A 935 17.53 18.86 12.43
C SER A 935 18.15 17.46 12.51
N ARG A 936 18.34 16.78 11.37
CA ARG A 936 18.90 15.43 11.30
C ARG A 936 20.29 15.35 11.94
N LYS A 937 20.64 14.18 12.48
CA LYS A 937 21.99 13.92 13.01
C LYS A 937 23.02 14.06 11.88
N GLY A 938 23.84 15.11 11.95
CA GLY A 938 24.85 15.44 10.96
C GLY A 938 24.54 16.68 10.12
N GLY A 939 23.28 17.16 10.14
CA GLY A 939 22.86 18.43 9.54
C GLY A 939 23.32 19.65 10.33
N SER A 940 22.95 20.83 9.84
CA SER A 940 23.42 22.14 10.33
C SER A 940 22.75 22.67 11.59
N ILE A 941 21.73 21.99 12.14
CA ILE A 941 20.96 22.50 13.28
C ILE A 941 21.07 21.56 14.46
N LYS A 942 21.51 22.10 15.60
CA LYS A 942 21.63 21.34 16.86
C LYS A 942 20.40 21.52 17.72
N VAL A 943 19.81 20.42 18.16
CA VAL A 943 18.69 20.40 19.11
C VAL A 943 19.21 20.08 20.51
N ILE A 944 18.86 20.91 21.49
CA ILE A 944 19.16 20.70 22.92
C ILE A 944 17.85 20.68 23.70
N ASP A 945 17.44 19.48 24.09
CA ASP A 945 16.28 19.25 24.97
C ASP A 945 16.69 19.39 26.44
N ARG A 946 16.27 20.48 27.08
CA ARG A 946 16.43 20.72 28.53
C ARG A 946 15.16 20.34 29.33
N ASN A 947 14.15 19.77 28.69
CA ASN A 947 12.95 19.24 29.33
C ASN A 947 13.11 17.79 29.81
N MET A 948 14.07 17.03 29.27
CA MET A 948 14.33 15.64 29.65
C MET A 948 15.29 15.53 30.84
N ILE A 949 14.95 14.66 31.80
CA ILE A 949 15.79 14.27 32.93
C ILE A 949 16.12 12.78 32.78
N ASN A 950 17.39 12.43 32.56
CA ASN A 950 17.82 11.04 32.29
C ASN A 950 17.04 10.38 31.13
N ASP A 951 16.79 11.13 30.05
CA ASP A 951 15.94 10.77 28.88
C ASP A 951 14.44 10.56 29.16
N GLU A 952 13.96 10.74 30.39
CA GLU A 952 12.53 10.77 30.71
C GLU A 952 12.01 12.22 30.73
N SER A 953 10.75 12.42 30.33
CA SER A 953 10.08 13.71 30.47
C SER A 953 9.85 14.05 31.95
N LYS A 954 9.59 15.33 32.25
CA LYS A 954 9.19 15.79 33.59
C LYS A 954 7.86 15.17 34.03
N PHE A 955 7.57 15.27 35.33
CA PHE A 955 6.33 14.74 35.88
C PHE A 955 5.12 15.45 35.27
N LYS A 956 4.14 14.68 34.77
CA LYS A 956 3.08 15.19 33.88
C LYS A 956 2.02 16.05 34.58
N TYR A 957 1.89 15.95 35.89
CA TYR A 957 0.77 16.54 36.63
C TYR A 957 1.23 17.43 37.79
N PHE A 958 0.46 18.47 38.10
CA PHE A 958 0.45 19.05 39.43
C PHE A 958 -0.28 18.07 40.37
N LEU A 959 0.28 17.81 41.54
CA LEU A 959 -0.34 17.00 42.60
C LEU A 959 -0.71 17.89 43.76
N GLY A 960 -1.90 17.69 44.31
CA GLY A 960 -2.43 18.60 45.31
C GLY A 960 -3.61 18.06 46.12
N ARG A 961 -4.13 18.94 46.97
CA ARG A 961 -5.25 18.71 47.87
C ARG A 961 -6.37 19.71 47.62
N GLY A 962 -7.62 19.29 47.74
CA GLY A 962 -8.75 20.19 47.75
C GLY A 962 -8.80 21.01 49.05
N LYS A 963 -8.78 22.35 48.95
CA LYS A 963 -8.97 23.24 50.11
C LYS A 963 -9.90 24.38 49.75
N LYS A 964 -11.05 24.47 50.46
CA LYS A 964 -12.11 25.48 50.20
C LYS A 964 -12.59 25.53 48.73
N GLY A 965 -12.69 24.38 48.07
CA GLY A 965 -13.08 24.29 46.66
C GLY A 965 -11.99 24.65 45.64
N LYS A 966 -10.76 24.93 46.09
CA LYS A 966 -9.61 25.21 45.23
C LYS A 966 -8.58 24.09 45.29
N PHE A 967 -7.86 23.89 44.19
CA PHE A 967 -6.69 23.02 44.11
C PHE A 967 -5.51 23.69 44.82
N LYS A 968 -4.94 23.04 45.84
CA LYS A 968 -3.69 23.47 46.45
C LYS A 968 -2.57 22.49 46.09
N THR A 969 -1.61 22.94 45.29
CA THR A 969 -0.44 22.16 44.88
C THR A 969 0.45 21.79 46.07
N VAL A 970 1.02 20.59 45.99
CA VAL A 970 2.00 20.01 46.93
C VAL A 970 3.26 19.57 46.18
N ILE A 971 3.12 19.02 44.97
CA ILE A 971 4.23 18.68 44.08
C ILE A 971 3.94 19.32 42.70
N ASP A 972 4.93 20.02 42.17
CA ASP A 972 4.90 20.68 40.86
C ASP A 972 5.51 19.76 39.77
N GLN A 973 5.31 20.07 38.49
CA GLN A 973 5.89 19.33 37.36
C GLN A 973 7.43 19.48 37.32
N GLU A 974 7.97 20.57 37.87
CA GLU A 974 9.41 20.86 37.96
C GLU A 974 10.12 20.15 39.14
N GLU A 975 9.40 19.41 39.98
CA GLU A 975 10.00 18.69 41.11
C GLU A 975 10.81 17.46 40.71
N LYS A 976 11.88 17.19 41.46
CA LYS A 976 12.79 16.07 41.14
C LYS A 976 12.18 14.73 41.54
N TYR A 977 12.21 13.78 40.60
CA TYR A 977 11.87 12.38 40.86
C TYR A 977 12.60 11.81 42.09
N ASN A 978 11.92 10.90 42.78
CA ASN A 978 12.33 10.21 44.00
C ASN A 978 12.40 11.05 45.28
N THR A 979 11.98 12.32 45.25
CA THR A 979 11.90 13.21 46.43
C THR A 979 10.61 12.99 47.22
N TRP A 980 10.70 12.74 48.53
CA TRP A 980 9.53 12.57 49.41
C TRP A 980 8.98 13.93 49.88
N HIS A 981 7.67 14.15 49.70
CA HIS A 981 6.95 15.34 50.17
C HIS A 981 5.86 14.95 51.17
N LEU A 982 5.73 15.69 52.28
CA LEU A 982 4.67 15.48 53.27
C LEU A 982 3.31 15.85 52.67
N PHE A 983 2.41 14.86 52.55
CA PHE A 983 1.15 15.03 51.83
C PHE A 983 -0.08 15.15 52.74
N ILE A 984 -0.28 14.35 53.77
CA ILE A 984 -1.39 14.55 54.73
C ILE A 984 -1.08 13.80 56.04
N ASP A 985 -1.76 14.10 57.14
CA ASP A 985 -1.72 13.27 58.34
C ASP A 985 -2.31 11.87 58.05
N ALA A 986 -1.88 10.86 58.82
CA ALA A 986 -2.29 9.48 58.67
C ALA A 986 -3.35 9.06 59.71
N SER A 987 -4.18 10.00 60.16
CA SER A 987 -5.22 9.78 61.20
C SER A 987 -6.46 9.02 60.71
N GLU A 988 -6.66 8.94 59.39
CA GLU A 988 -7.81 8.29 58.75
C GLU A 988 -7.36 7.23 57.74
N GLU A 989 -8.15 6.16 57.58
CA GLU A 989 -7.81 5.06 56.67
C GLU A 989 -7.78 5.47 55.19
N ASP A 990 -8.55 6.50 54.81
CA ASP A 990 -8.75 6.92 53.43
C ASP A 990 -8.34 8.37 53.20
N PHE A 991 -7.62 8.64 52.10
CA PHE A 991 -7.29 10.01 51.68
C PHE A 991 -7.51 10.23 50.17
N GLU A 992 -7.60 11.50 49.76
CA GLU A 992 -7.82 11.88 48.36
C GLU A 992 -6.65 12.70 47.83
N ILE A 993 -6.13 12.32 46.66
CA ILE A 993 -5.23 13.13 45.86
C ILE A 993 -6.02 13.75 44.72
N TYR A 994 -5.75 15.03 44.46
CA TYR A 994 -6.16 15.68 43.25
C TYR A 994 -4.96 15.89 42.34
N TYR A 995 -5.14 15.68 41.04
CA TYR A 995 -4.09 15.90 40.04
C TYR A 995 -4.63 16.47 38.73
N THR A 996 -3.80 17.23 38.02
CA THR A 996 -4.14 17.83 36.73
C THR A 996 -2.89 18.22 35.95
N SER A 997 -2.95 18.26 34.62
CA SER A 997 -1.89 18.80 33.77
C SER A 997 -2.04 20.30 33.50
N LEU A 998 -3.11 20.95 34.00
CA LEU A 998 -3.40 22.36 33.73
C LEU A 998 -2.41 23.30 34.47
N PRO A 999 -1.70 24.21 33.76
CA PRO A 999 -0.75 25.15 34.35
C PRO A 999 -1.31 26.00 35.50
N GLU A 1000 -2.60 26.36 35.42
CA GLU A 1000 -3.31 27.17 36.42
C GLU A 1000 -3.25 26.58 37.83
N ALA A 1001 -3.09 25.25 37.96
CA ALA A 1001 -2.90 24.58 39.25
C ALA A 1001 -1.72 25.15 40.05
N GLY A 1002 -0.63 25.57 39.38
CA GLY A 1002 0.53 26.19 40.02
C GLY A 1002 0.21 27.44 40.85
N THR A 1003 -0.84 28.18 40.48
CA THR A 1003 -1.29 29.39 41.20
C THR A 1003 -2.09 29.09 42.49
N SER A 1004 -2.47 27.83 42.71
CA SER A 1004 -3.46 27.39 43.70
C SER A 1004 -4.85 28.07 43.60
N GLN A 1005 -5.19 28.67 42.45
CA GLN A 1005 -6.51 29.29 42.18
C GLN A 1005 -7.45 28.42 41.34
N LEU A 1006 -6.97 27.33 40.75
CA LEU A 1006 -7.78 26.40 39.96
C LEU A 1006 -8.96 25.85 40.79
N ASP A 1007 -10.16 25.81 40.21
CA ASP A 1007 -11.32 25.15 40.83
C ASP A 1007 -11.07 23.64 40.93
N ILE A 1008 -11.31 23.07 42.11
CA ILE A 1008 -11.02 21.66 42.37
C ILE A 1008 -11.79 20.70 41.45
N LYS A 1009 -12.93 21.12 40.89
CA LYS A 1009 -13.73 20.34 39.93
C LYS A 1009 -13.06 20.17 38.56
N GLN A 1010 -12.05 20.97 38.23
CA GLN A 1010 -11.26 20.85 37.00
C GLN A 1010 -10.05 19.93 37.16
N ALA A 1011 -9.79 19.41 38.36
CA ALA A 1011 -8.76 18.42 38.61
C ALA A 1011 -9.38 17.02 38.70
N GLN A 1012 -8.62 16.02 38.26
CA GLN A 1012 -8.98 14.62 38.52
C GLN A 1012 -8.78 14.31 40.00
N ARG A 1013 -9.59 13.40 40.53
CA ARG A 1013 -9.56 12.96 41.94
C ARG A 1013 -9.39 11.46 42.02
N LYS A 1014 -8.43 10.99 42.81
CA LYS A 1014 -8.22 9.57 43.10
C LYS A 1014 -8.16 9.35 44.60
N LYS A 1015 -8.94 8.38 45.08
CA LYS A 1015 -9.03 7.99 46.48
C LYS A 1015 -8.07 6.82 46.75
N PHE A 1016 -7.40 6.87 47.88
CA PHE A 1016 -6.44 5.88 48.35
C PHE A 1016 -6.77 5.45 49.77
N ARG A 1017 -6.23 4.29 50.17
CA ARG A 1017 -6.37 3.72 51.50
C ARG A 1017 -4.99 3.33 52.03
N ILE A 1018 -4.68 3.70 53.26
CA ILE A 1018 -3.41 3.37 53.92
C ILE A 1018 -3.54 2.08 54.74
N GLU A 1019 -2.45 1.29 54.81
CA GLU A 1019 -2.40 0.05 55.61
C GLU A 1019 -2.24 0.30 57.11
N HIS A 1020 -1.74 1.49 57.48
CA HIS A 1020 -1.40 1.87 58.85
C HIS A 1020 -1.96 3.26 59.15
N VAL A 1021 -2.74 3.37 60.22
CA VAL A 1021 -3.39 4.61 60.68
C VAL A 1021 -2.79 4.99 62.03
N ASP A 1022 -2.27 6.21 62.14
CA ASP A 1022 -1.61 6.74 63.34
C ASP A 1022 -1.72 8.29 63.33
N ASP A 1023 -2.35 8.85 64.37
CA ASP A 1023 -2.54 10.29 64.59
C ASP A 1023 -1.22 11.09 64.65
N SER A 1024 -0.10 10.41 64.87
CA SER A 1024 1.26 10.98 64.97
C SER A 1024 2.14 10.70 63.74
N ALA A 1025 1.56 10.13 62.68
CA ALA A 1025 2.25 9.87 61.41
C ALA A 1025 1.65 10.66 60.25
N PHE A 1026 2.37 10.67 59.12
CA PHE A 1026 1.97 11.34 57.90
C PHE A 1026 2.10 10.42 56.70
N VAL A 1027 1.23 10.63 55.71
CA VAL A 1027 1.38 10.12 54.35
C VAL A 1027 2.39 11.01 53.62
N PHE A 1028 3.47 10.41 53.15
CA PHE A 1028 4.43 11.03 52.24
C PHE A 1028 4.20 10.54 50.81
N ILE A 1029 4.46 11.40 49.82
CA ILE A 1029 4.30 11.10 48.40
C ILE A 1029 5.54 11.54 47.63
N ARG A 1030 5.95 10.75 46.64
CA ARG A 1030 7.01 11.09 45.67
C ARG A 1030 6.61 10.75 44.25
N THR A 1031 7.19 11.43 43.27
CA THR A 1031 7.08 11.11 41.84
C THR A 1031 8.21 10.15 41.44
N ILE A 1032 7.95 9.22 40.52
CA ILE A 1032 8.92 8.18 40.10
C ILE A 1032 9.22 8.22 38.60
N SER A 1033 8.19 8.47 37.78
CA SER A 1033 8.26 8.64 36.33
C SER A 1033 7.09 9.54 35.89
N PRO A 1034 6.95 9.92 34.60
CA PRO A 1034 6.01 10.96 34.15
C PRO A 1034 4.56 10.81 34.63
N THR A 1035 4.07 9.59 34.82
CA THR A 1035 2.70 9.27 35.25
C THR A 1035 2.61 8.55 36.59
N VAL A 1036 3.73 8.28 37.27
CA VAL A 1036 3.78 7.37 38.43
C VAL A 1036 4.22 8.09 39.70
N ILE A 1037 3.48 7.82 40.77
CA ILE A 1037 3.80 8.24 42.15
C ILE A 1037 3.98 7.02 43.06
N GLU A 1038 4.63 7.25 44.19
CA GLU A 1038 4.64 6.33 45.33
C GLU A 1038 4.16 7.07 46.57
N TYR A 1039 3.46 6.36 47.46
CA TYR A 1039 3.10 6.88 48.78
C TYR A 1039 3.42 5.89 49.89
N VAL A 1040 3.69 6.41 51.09
CA VAL A 1040 4.06 5.63 52.28
C VAL A 1040 3.65 6.38 53.56
N VAL A 1041 3.36 5.64 54.63
CA VAL A 1041 3.12 6.22 55.96
C VAL A 1041 4.43 6.22 56.78
N ALA A 1042 4.79 7.34 57.39
CA ALA A 1042 5.96 7.47 58.25
C ALA A 1042 5.78 8.62 59.27
N HIS A 1043 6.56 8.59 60.36
CA HIS A 1043 6.79 9.80 61.16
C HIS A 1043 7.74 10.76 60.42
N GLU A 1044 7.70 12.04 60.75
CA GLU A 1044 8.46 13.10 60.07
C GLU A 1044 9.98 12.87 60.09
N ASP A 1045 10.54 12.42 61.22
CA ASP A 1045 11.97 12.06 61.34
C ASP A 1045 12.31 10.70 60.67
N GLY A 1046 11.31 9.86 60.42
CA GLY A 1046 11.49 8.50 59.88
C GLY A 1046 11.74 8.46 58.38
N ILE A 1047 11.09 9.37 57.62
CA ILE A 1047 11.08 9.35 56.16
C ILE A 1047 12.48 9.46 55.54
N LEU A 1048 13.34 10.32 56.11
CA LEU A 1048 14.72 10.54 55.65
C LEU A 1048 15.65 9.36 55.94
N ASN A 1049 15.31 8.55 56.95
CA ASN A 1049 16.08 7.40 57.40
C ASN A 1049 15.58 6.06 56.78
N GLY A 1050 14.57 6.10 55.91
CA GLY A 1050 13.96 4.90 55.34
C GLY A 1050 13.09 4.10 56.32
N ILE A 1051 12.68 4.71 57.44
CA ILE A 1051 11.89 4.07 58.48
C ILE A 1051 10.41 4.36 58.19
N TYR A 1052 9.71 3.34 57.69
CA TYR A 1052 8.33 3.43 57.24
C TYR A 1052 7.40 2.58 58.11
N LEU A 1053 6.18 3.05 58.33
CA LEU A 1053 5.11 2.37 59.07
C LEU A 1053 4.20 1.53 58.15
N SER A 1054 4.25 1.77 56.84
CA SER A 1054 3.60 0.97 55.81
C SER A 1054 4.58 0.52 54.73
N ASN A 1055 4.16 -0.42 53.88
CA ASN A 1055 4.84 -0.65 52.61
C ASN A 1055 4.77 0.61 51.72
N ILE A 1056 5.75 0.78 50.83
CA ILE A 1056 5.66 1.77 49.76
C ILE A 1056 4.63 1.28 48.74
N THR A 1057 3.55 2.03 48.55
CA THR A 1057 2.54 1.72 47.54
C THR A 1057 2.78 2.54 46.28
N LYS A 1058 3.02 1.84 45.16
CA LYS A 1058 3.20 2.45 43.84
C LYS A 1058 1.87 2.63 43.12
N VAL A 1059 1.66 3.82 42.56
CA VAL A 1059 0.40 4.23 41.92
C VAL A 1059 0.68 4.90 40.59
N GLU A 1060 -0.01 4.45 39.56
CA GLU A 1060 -0.06 5.15 38.28
C GLU A 1060 -1.28 6.07 38.19
N LEU A 1061 -1.07 7.26 37.62
CA LEU A 1061 -2.08 8.27 37.32
C LEU A 1061 -2.37 8.29 35.81
N SER A 1062 -3.57 8.74 35.43
CA SER A 1062 -4.08 8.70 34.06
C SER A 1062 -4.76 10.02 33.68
#